data_AF-A0A8H4ZR23-F1
#
_entry.id   AF-A0A8H4ZR23-F1
#
_cell.length_a   1.000
_cell.length_b   1.000
_cell.length_c   1.000
_cell.angle_alpha   90.00
_cell.angle_beta   90.00
_cell.angle_gamma   90.00
#
_symmetry.space_group_name_H-M   'P 1'
#
loop_
_entity.id
_entity.type
_entity.pdbx_description
1 polymer ?
#
loop_
_entity_poly.entity_id
_entity_poly.type
_entity_poly.pdbx_seq_one_letter_code
_entity_poly.pdbx_strand_id
1 'polypeptide(L)'
;MLQPETGIDAWLRYAPLSEGLRSLHKPVFSIIALSTNPSSPVFVAGKELQCGLERILRQSVQVESRLDADTGRSIIVGTLSTLQANGGDRLLQSVPALDEDGFWLDINVDGSNGIHIVGQNERGALYGAFEYLSLLAQGKLAKTNVQQAYNPAAPIRYVNEWDNLDGSIERGYGGKSIFFRDGEVLKDLSRVRQYARLLASIRINGCIVNNVNSSHNLLNETNLDGLGRIADIMRPYGVRIGVSLFFDTPRGLARLPTSDPLDPDVIKFWEDITAKLYKRVPDMLGYTIKANSEGQPGPLTYSRTLAQGANMFARALKPHGDGIVMYRAFVYNHHLDESDLKNDRANAAVEYFAHLDGEFEDNVIIQIKFGPIDFQIREPPSTLFANLRKTPVICEFMVCQEYLGQQSHYVYMAPEWETILGFDMRIDDKPSLVRDIASGKVHGLNKGGYAAVTNIGDDPTWLGHHLSMSNLYAYGRLCWDAAAPAQDILLDWIRLTFTAENQKVIDTIREIGMESWPTYEAYSGNLGIQTLCDILYTHYGPSPGSQDGNGWGQWTRADSKALGMDRTAATGTGYAAQYPPQVAAQFESIETTPDDLLLWFHHVPYTHKLKSGKTVIQHIYDAHYEGSANAQTFVTRWATLKGLIDETRFEHVAFKLAYQAGHSLVWRDSVNNFYLAKCGIPDDKNRVGNYPWRIEAESMQLNGYTIVGVTPPEAASGGRAIVASSLEKAVATTTLTFPSRRYDIAVNYFDHTGGHARYEVLLDGKAVGEWTSDLDTRLGHDFSEYLDGHSATRVYFRGVDVREGSELTVIGYPDGKDMASLDYVSVLPEGRNACHFSEMESPFKWVTVWAPTPQPTEEADMPSCLYTQHEVAFQNTTIRQTLRVTAGGDYIRIRLSNLFGLEILHISSVVIAVPRPHDSLNPGGSPSIIKDTAQQVLFDGEQPTSVPGGSHVVSDSLKFPTKAGQVLSITIFLQKGHHSQQITSHPGSRTDSWLCHGDQSMASELSGPDLQSSTHWYFLSGVEICLDAAHHGTLVLLGDSITDGRCSTDNANDRWPDLLFERMQRHPYAQNIAIINQAVGGGKVLQDGKGPSLLSRLDRDAIAQPGRRYILVFHGVNDLGTADSDLVSLQEVTRALKKAYRQIVSRCHAHDLHVLGATIGPMGGNEPYGTCELRERARRDVNDWIRRSGVFDAVVDFDYVLRSTKDVGRLKEEYDSGDHLHPNVAAFQAMAAAFPLDVFEPFDPVEASR
;
A
#
# COMPACT_ATOMS: atom_id res chain seq x y z
N MET A 1 24.06 19.99 -5.91
CA MET A 1 22.62 20.03 -6.27
C MET A 1 22.39 18.96 -7.32
N LEU A 2 21.28 18.23 -7.21
CA LEU A 2 20.87 17.25 -8.22
C LEU A 2 20.48 17.99 -9.51
N GLN A 3 20.67 17.35 -10.68
CA GLN A 3 20.26 17.95 -11.95
C GLN A 3 18.73 18.00 -12.03
N PRO A 4 18.12 19.13 -12.41
CA PRO A 4 16.67 19.23 -12.59
C PRO A 4 16.15 18.23 -13.62
N GLU A 5 15.05 17.55 -13.30
CA GLU A 5 14.41 16.61 -14.21
C GLU A 5 12.96 16.96 -14.50
N THR A 6 12.58 16.93 -15.77
CA THR A 6 11.25 17.32 -16.23
C THR A 6 10.25 16.16 -16.29
N GLY A 7 10.71 14.92 -16.10
CA GLY A 7 9.89 13.70 -16.26
C GLY A 7 9.78 13.18 -17.69
N ILE A 8 10.38 13.88 -18.66
CA ILE A 8 10.30 13.56 -20.10
C ILE A 8 10.78 12.14 -20.43
N ASP A 9 11.81 11.67 -19.74
CA ASP A 9 12.41 10.34 -19.91
C ASP A 9 11.67 9.25 -19.11
N ALA A 10 10.71 9.62 -18.25
CA ALA A 10 9.97 8.74 -17.34
C ALA A 10 10.88 7.78 -16.55
N TRP A 11 10.82 6.48 -16.83
CA TRP A 11 11.68 5.44 -16.20
C TRP A 11 12.91 5.08 -17.05
N LEU A 12 13.04 5.62 -18.27
CA LEU A 12 14.22 5.42 -19.14
C LEU A 12 15.27 6.53 -18.97
N ARG A 13 15.44 7.00 -17.73
CA ARG A 13 16.41 8.07 -17.38
C ARG A 13 17.85 7.69 -17.67
N TYR A 14 18.17 6.40 -17.57
CA TYR A 14 19.54 5.88 -17.63
C TYR A 14 20.49 6.69 -16.75
N ALA A 15 20.04 7.01 -15.52
CA ALA A 15 20.85 7.75 -14.58
C ALA A 15 22.16 6.98 -14.29
N PRO A 16 23.30 7.68 -14.16
CA PRO A 16 24.56 7.01 -13.87
C PRO A 16 24.49 6.36 -12.49
N LEU A 17 24.82 5.06 -12.40
CA LEU A 17 25.02 4.37 -11.12
C LEU A 17 26.14 5.03 -10.31
N SER A 18 26.18 4.88 -8.99
CA SER A 18 27.34 5.33 -8.19
C SER A 18 28.66 4.71 -8.67
N GLU A 19 29.79 5.36 -8.36
CA GLU A 19 31.11 4.83 -8.69
C GLU A 19 31.35 3.44 -8.10
N GLY A 20 30.86 3.20 -6.88
CA GLY A 20 30.92 1.90 -6.22
C GLY A 20 30.25 0.81 -7.07
N LEU A 21 28.98 1.02 -7.46
CA LEU A 21 28.26 0.06 -8.29
C LEU A 21 28.86 -0.08 -9.69
N ARG A 22 29.22 1.03 -10.35
CA ARG A 22 29.86 0.97 -11.70
C ARG A 22 31.14 0.15 -11.69
N SER A 23 31.95 0.25 -10.64
CA SER A 23 33.23 -0.47 -10.53
C SER A 23 33.08 -2.01 -10.45
N LEU A 24 31.89 -2.50 -10.09
CA LEU A 24 31.59 -3.92 -10.01
C LEU A 24 31.32 -4.54 -11.40
N HIS A 25 30.97 -3.72 -12.39
CA HIS A 25 30.69 -4.20 -13.75
C HIS A 25 31.97 -4.38 -14.56
N LYS A 26 32.06 -5.48 -15.30
CA LYS A 26 33.13 -5.70 -16.27
C LYS A 26 32.90 -4.86 -17.53
N PRO A 27 33.97 -4.36 -18.18
CA PRO A 27 33.83 -3.56 -19.38
C PRO A 27 33.27 -4.40 -20.54
N VAL A 28 32.26 -3.86 -21.21
CA VAL A 28 31.71 -4.39 -22.47
C VAL A 28 32.50 -3.82 -23.65
N PHE A 29 33.07 -4.64 -24.52
CA PHE A 29 33.93 -4.14 -25.60
C PHE A 29 33.17 -3.81 -26.89
N SER A 30 32.10 -4.55 -27.19
CA SER A 30 31.24 -4.30 -28.36
C SER A 30 29.81 -4.73 -28.10
N ILE A 31 28.87 -4.15 -28.84
CA ILE A 31 27.47 -4.60 -28.94
C ILE A 31 27.29 -5.17 -30.35
N ILE A 32 26.92 -6.44 -30.47
CA ILE A 32 26.65 -7.12 -31.74
C ILE A 32 25.13 -7.23 -31.90
N ALA A 33 24.54 -6.31 -32.65
CA ALA A 33 23.13 -6.34 -33.01
C ALA A 33 22.96 -6.97 -34.40
N LEU A 34 22.35 -8.15 -34.47
CA LEU A 34 22.25 -8.96 -35.69
C LEU A 34 21.21 -8.45 -36.69
N SER A 35 21.20 -7.13 -36.94
CA SER A 35 20.42 -6.45 -37.96
C SER A 35 21.08 -5.12 -38.33
N THR A 36 21.19 -4.83 -39.62
CA THR A 36 21.67 -3.55 -40.15
C THR A 36 20.54 -2.62 -40.57
N ASN A 37 19.29 -3.10 -40.53
CA ASN A 37 18.11 -2.34 -40.94
C ASN A 37 17.71 -1.35 -39.82
N PRO A 38 17.76 -0.02 -40.04
CA PRO A 38 17.38 0.96 -39.01
C PRO A 38 15.92 0.87 -38.55
N SER A 39 15.06 0.22 -39.33
CA SER A 39 13.66 -0.02 -38.98
C SER A 39 13.42 -1.32 -38.20
N SER A 40 14.46 -2.12 -37.96
CA SER A 40 14.36 -3.38 -37.23
C SER A 40 14.47 -3.15 -35.71
N PRO A 41 13.58 -3.73 -34.89
CA PRO A 41 13.71 -3.71 -33.43
C PRO A 41 15.06 -4.22 -32.91
N VAL A 42 15.73 -5.14 -33.60
CA VAL A 42 17.08 -5.61 -33.19
C VAL A 42 18.13 -4.50 -33.36
N PHE A 43 18.04 -3.71 -34.43
CA PHE A 43 18.93 -2.56 -34.62
C PHE A 43 18.69 -1.50 -33.53
N VAL A 44 17.42 -1.21 -33.24
CA VAL A 44 17.03 -0.29 -32.16
C VAL A 44 17.51 -0.79 -30.80
N ALA A 45 17.42 -2.09 -30.53
CA ALA A 45 17.93 -2.70 -29.31
C ALA A 45 19.43 -2.43 -29.14
N GLY A 46 20.23 -2.60 -30.20
CA GLY A 46 21.66 -2.25 -30.19
C GLY A 46 21.92 -0.78 -29.87
N LYS A 47 21.11 0.14 -30.41
CA LYS A 47 21.22 1.57 -30.15
C LYS A 47 20.80 1.96 -28.74
N GLU A 48 19.76 1.33 -28.22
CA GLU A 48 19.30 1.56 -26.85
C GLU A 48 20.33 1.04 -25.84
N LEU A 49 20.92 -0.14 -26.08
CA LEU A 49 22.04 -0.67 -25.30
C LEU A 49 23.24 0.28 -25.32
N GLN A 50 23.61 0.81 -26.49
CA GLN A 50 24.70 1.78 -26.63
C GLN A 50 24.44 3.03 -25.76
N CYS A 51 23.24 3.61 -25.85
CA CYS A 51 22.83 4.77 -25.05
C CYS A 51 22.82 4.45 -23.54
N GLY A 52 22.27 3.30 -23.16
CA GLY A 52 22.17 2.86 -21.77
C GLY A 52 23.54 2.63 -21.14
N LEU A 53 24.47 1.94 -21.81
CA LEU A 53 25.84 1.75 -21.31
C LEU A 53 26.61 3.07 -21.19
N GLU A 54 26.44 3.98 -22.16
CA GLU A 54 27.06 5.30 -22.12
C GLU A 54 26.57 6.13 -20.93
N ARG A 55 25.26 6.11 -20.62
CA ARG A 55 24.70 6.92 -19.54
C ARG A 55 24.82 6.27 -18.17
N ILE A 56 24.49 4.98 -18.05
CA ILE A 56 24.47 4.24 -16.76
C ILE A 56 25.89 3.94 -16.28
N LEU A 57 26.74 3.38 -17.16
CA LEU A 57 28.09 2.93 -16.82
C LEU A 57 29.20 3.90 -17.24
N ARG A 58 28.88 4.95 -18.01
CA ARG A 58 29.88 5.86 -18.62
C ARG A 58 30.83 5.14 -19.56
N GLN A 59 30.31 4.13 -20.27
CA GLN A 59 31.09 3.32 -21.20
C GLN A 59 30.68 3.58 -22.64
N SER A 60 31.60 4.09 -23.47
CA SER A 60 31.37 4.22 -24.91
C SER A 60 31.68 2.90 -25.61
N VAL A 61 30.66 2.31 -26.24
CA VAL A 61 30.73 0.99 -26.88
C VAL A 61 30.22 1.10 -28.32
N GLN A 62 30.90 0.47 -29.27
CA GLN A 62 30.48 0.46 -30.67
C GLN A 62 29.41 -0.61 -30.92
N VAL A 63 28.48 -0.30 -31.84
CA VAL A 63 27.46 -1.25 -32.31
C VAL A 63 27.91 -1.83 -33.64
N GLU A 64 28.04 -3.15 -33.68
CA GLU A 64 28.43 -3.96 -34.81
C GLU A 64 27.27 -4.88 -35.21
N SER A 65 27.37 -5.51 -36.39
CA SER A 65 26.30 -6.36 -36.94
C SER A 65 26.76 -7.75 -37.37
N ARG A 66 28.03 -8.08 -37.14
CA ARG A 66 28.63 -9.37 -37.52
C ARG A 66 29.06 -10.13 -36.28
N LEU A 67 28.76 -11.42 -36.25
CA LEU A 67 29.26 -12.34 -35.24
C LEU A 67 30.65 -12.83 -35.65
N ASP A 68 31.69 -12.47 -34.89
CA ASP A 68 33.07 -12.95 -35.08
C ASP A 68 33.41 -14.09 -34.11
N ALA A 69 34.57 -14.73 -34.25
CA ALA A 69 34.92 -15.95 -33.48
C ALA A 69 35.32 -15.68 -32.00
N ASP A 70 35.65 -14.43 -31.64
CA ASP A 70 35.97 -14.01 -30.27
C ASP A 70 34.93 -13.00 -29.79
N THR A 71 33.89 -13.49 -29.11
CA THR A 71 32.78 -12.67 -28.57
C THR A 71 32.89 -12.47 -27.06
N GLY A 72 34.06 -12.74 -26.48
CA GLY A 72 34.31 -12.54 -25.06
C GLY A 72 34.13 -11.07 -24.68
N ARG A 73 33.22 -10.79 -23.74
CA ARG A 73 32.84 -9.44 -23.28
C ARG A 73 32.10 -8.56 -24.28
N SER A 74 31.38 -9.16 -25.22
CA SER A 74 30.40 -8.47 -26.07
C SER A 74 28.97 -8.70 -25.56
N ILE A 75 28.05 -7.77 -25.89
CA ILE A 75 26.60 -8.02 -25.80
C ILE A 75 26.11 -8.47 -27.18
N ILE A 76 25.54 -9.66 -27.29
CA ILE A 76 24.94 -10.15 -28.54
C ILE A 76 23.42 -10.03 -28.40
N VAL A 77 22.80 -9.32 -29.34
CA VAL A 77 21.34 -9.20 -29.44
C VAL A 77 20.84 -9.65 -30.81
N GLY A 78 19.88 -10.57 -30.81
CA GLY A 78 19.33 -11.15 -32.02
C GLY A 78 18.13 -12.05 -31.73
N THR A 79 17.64 -12.71 -32.77
CA THR A 79 16.55 -13.68 -32.67
C THR A 79 17.10 -15.10 -32.78
N LEU A 80 16.28 -16.11 -32.45
CA LEU A 80 16.60 -17.51 -32.72
C LEU A 80 17.03 -17.72 -34.19
N SER A 81 16.30 -17.13 -35.14
CA SER A 81 16.58 -17.26 -36.57
C SER A 81 17.83 -16.51 -37.02
N THR A 82 18.08 -15.29 -36.52
CA THR A 82 19.28 -14.54 -36.92
C THR A 82 20.54 -15.14 -36.31
N LEU A 83 20.48 -15.69 -35.09
CA LEU A 83 21.60 -16.43 -34.50
C LEU A 83 21.92 -17.70 -35.29
N GLN A 84 20.91 -18.47 -35.69
CA GLN A 84 21.11 -19.66 -36.51
C GLN A 84 21.78 -19.31 -37.85
N ALA A 85 21.31 -18.25 -38.51
CA ALA A 85 21.86 -17.78 -39.77
C ALA A 85 23.32 -17.27 -39.68
N ASN A 86 23.77 -16.88 -38.48
CA ASN A 86 25.11 -16.34 -38.24
C ASN A 86 26.04 -17.32 -37.50
N GLY A 87 25.74 -18.63 -37.51
CA GLY A 87 26.63 -19.67 -36.95
C GLY A 87 26.58 -19.80 -35.42
N GLY A 88 25.51 -19.32 -34.77
CA GLY A 88 25.28 -19.38 -33.33
C GLY A 88 24.76 -20.74 -32.80
N ASP A 89 24.95 -21.84 -33.53
CA ASP A 89 24.35 -23.15 -33.23
C ASP A 89 24.64 -23.64 -31.80
N ARG A 90 25.84 -23.37 -31.29
CA ARG A 90 26.24 -23.75 -29.93
C ARG A 90 25.49 -22.96 -28.86
N LEU A 91 25.22 -21.67 -29.09
CA LEU A 91 24.45 -20.83 -28.17
C LEU A 91 22.98 -21.24 -28.17
N LEU A 92 22.44 -21.60 -29.34
CA LEU A 92 21.04 -22.02 -29.47
C LEU A 92 20.71 -23.30 -28.69
N GLN A 93 21.69 -24.18 -28.46
CA GLN A 93 21.50 -25.39 -27.65
C GLN A 93 21.16 -25.10 -26.17
N SER A 94 21.53 -23.92 -25.67
CA SER A 94 21.23 -23.50 -24.29
C SER A 94 19.98 -22.65 -24.14
N VAL A 95 19.37 -22.18 -25.25
CA VAL A 95 18.18 -21.32 -25.18
C VAL A 95 16.94 -22.17 -24.85
N PRO A 96 16.19 -21.85 -23.78
CA PRO A 96 14.93 -22.51 -23.48
C PRO A 96 13.86 -22.24 -24.54
N ALA A 97 12.71 -22.91 -24.44
CA ALA A 97 11.56 -22.61 -25.31
C ALA A 97 11.05 -21.18 -25.06
N LEU A 98 10.85 -20.44 -26.15
CA LEU A 98 10.33 -19.07 -26.13
C LEU A 98 9.02 -19.00 -26.90
N ASP A 99 8.03 -18.34 -26.30
CA ASP A 99 6.75 -18.02 -26.94
C ASP A 99 6.93 -16.81 -27.86
N GLU A 100 5.91 -16.48 -28.67
CA GLU A 100 5.94 -15.23 -29.45
C GLU A 100 6.18 -14.03 -28.52
N ASP A 101 7.06 -13.11 -28.94
CA ASP A 101 7.59 -11.99 -28.15
C ASP A 101 8.48 -12.37 -26.95
N GLY A 102 8.57 -13.65 -26.61
CA GLY A 102 9.43 -14.15 -25.55
C GLY A 102 10.92 -13.90 -25.83
N PHE A 103 11.71 -13.82 -24.76
CA PHE A 103 13.16 -13.63 -24.85
C PHE A 103 13.91 -14.34 -23.73
N TRP A 104 15.19 -14.57 -23.96
CA TRP A 104 16.10 -15.17 -23.01
C TRP A 104 17.28 -14.24 -22.73
N LEU A 105 17.61 -14.10 -21.45
CA LEU A 105 18.79 -13.40 -20.98
C LEU A 105 19.78 -14.40 -20.39
N ASP A 106 21.03 -14.32 -20.85
CA ASP A 106 22.18 -15.05 -20.30
C ASP A 106 23.30 -14.05 -20.02
N ILE A 107 23.47 -13.75 -18.74
CA ILE A 107 24.32 -12.68 -18.21
C ILE A 107 25.21 -13.29 -17.13
N ASN A 108 26.51 -13.32 -17.39
CA ASN A 108 27.51 -13.68 -16.38
C ASN A 108 28.31 -12.46 -15.95
N VAL A 109 28.20 -12.08 -14.67
CA VAL A 109 28.83 -10.87 -14.11
C VAL A 109 30.35 -10.95 -14.07
N ASP A 110 30.93 -12.15 -14.14
CA ASP A 110 32.39 -12.34 -14.22
C ASP A 110 32.97 -12.03 -15.62
N GLY A 111 32.10 -11.87 -16.63
CA GLY A 111 32.44 -11.58 -18.02
C GLY A 111 33.03 -12.77 -18.80
N SER A 112 32.92 -13.99 -18.28
CA SER A 112 33.51 -15.21 -18.86
C SER A 112 32.80 -15.74 -20.10
N ASN A 113 31.52 -15.37 -20.32
CA ASN A 113 30.70 -15.93 -21.41
C ASN A 113 29.95 -14.88 -22.26
N GLY A 114 30.36 -13.61 -22.23
CA GLY A 114 29.62 -12.53 -22.90
C GLY A 114 28.22 -12.32 -22.29
N ILE A 115 27.42 -11.46 -22.91
CA ILE A 115 26.01 -11.23 -22.55
C ILE A 115 25.16 -11.59 -23.77
N HIS A 116 24.17 -12.47 -23.60
CA HIS A 116 23.28 -12.89 -24.68
C HIS A 116 21.85 -12.44 -24.42
N ILE A 117 21.26 -11.81 -25.44
CA ILE A 117 19.88 -11.34 -25.46
C ILE A 117 19.22 -11.94 -26.70
N VAL A 118 18.43 -13.00 -26.48
CA VAL A 118 17.88 -13.80 -27.58
C VAL A 118 16.37 -13.74 -27.57
N GLY A 119 15.78 -13.09 -28.57
CA GLY A 119 14.33 -13.06 -28.78
C GLY A 119 13.83 -14.25 -29.60
N GLN A 120 12.57 -14.65 -29.37
CA GLN A 120 11.85 -15.50 -30.30
C GLN A 120 11.68 -14.80 -31.66
N ASN A 121 11.35 -13.51 -31.62
CA ASN A 121 11.25 -12.59 -32.75
C ASN A 121 12.01 -11.28 -32.47
N GLU A 122 12.01 -10.34 -33.42
CA GLU A 122 12.74 -9.07 -33.26
C GLU A 122 12.20 -8.22 -32.08
N ARG A 123 10.89 -8.25 -31.80
CA ARG A 123 10.29 -7.55 -30.65
C ARG A 123 10.81 -8.12 -29.32
N GLY A 124 10.84 -9.45 -29.20
CA GLY A 124 11.39 -10.12 -28.02
C GLY A 124 12.86 -9.75 -27.77
N ALA A 125 13.68 -9.65 -28.82
CA ALA A 125 15.06 -9.21 -28.68
C ALA A 125 15.17 -7.77 -28.15
N LEU A 126 14.30 -6.86 -28.62
CA LEU A 126 14.20 -5.50 -28.10
C LEU A 126 13.72 -5.46 -26.64
N TYR A 127 12.72 -6.26 -26.28
CA TYR A 127 12.23 -6.38 -24.91
C TYR A 127 13.31 -6.90 -23.96
N GLY A 128 14.12 -7.87 -24.40
CA GLY A 128 15.28 -8.36 -23.65
C GLY A 128 16.35 -7.29 -23.45
N ALA A 129 16.59 -6.44 -24.45
CA ALA A 129 17.50 -5.31 -24.30
C ALA A 129 17.01 -4.29 -23.26
N PHE A 130 15.72 -3.96 -23.27
CA PHE A 130 15.14 -3.11 -22.23
C PHE A 130 15.18 -3.77 -20.84
N GLU A 131 14.94 -5.08 -20.74
CA GLU A 131 15.06 -5.78 -19.45
C GLU A 131 16.50 -5.76 -18.93
N TYR A 132 17.48 -6.03 -19.80
CA TYR A 132 18.89 -5.91 -19.45
C TYR A 132 19.21 -4.50 -18.92
N LEU A 133 18.80 -3.45 -19.62
CA LEU A 133 19.03 -2.07 -19.20
C LEU A 133 18.29 -1.72 -17.90
N SER A 134 17.09 -2.25 -17.70
CA SER A 134 16.34 -2.10 -16.46
C SER A 134 17.09 -2.71 -15.28
N LEU A 135 17.50 -3.98 -15.40
CA LEU A 135 18.29 -4.68 -14.37
C LEU A 135 19.63 -3.96 -14.10
N LEU A 136 20.27 -3.45 -15.15
CA LEU A 136 21.50 -2.68 -15.04
C LEU A 136 21.29 -1.36 -14.29
N ALA A 137 20.30 -0.55 -14.69
CA ALA A 137 20.00 0.75 -14.09
C ALA A 137 19.58 0.64 -12.61
N GLN A 138 18.99 -0.49 -12.22
CA GLN A 138 18.64 -0.79 -10.84
C GLN A 138 19.82 -1.32 -10.01
N GLY A 139 21.00 -1.53 -10.60
CA GLY A 139 22.17 -2.11 -9.93
C GLY A 139 22.09 -3.63 -9.69
N LYS A 140 21.04 -4.31 -10.17
CA LYS A 140 20.80 -5.75 -9.95
C LYS A 140 21.89 -6.63 -10.59
N LEU A 141 22.51 -6.17 -11.69
CA LEU A 141 23.57 -6.90 -12.40
C LEU A 141 24.98 -6.70 -11.82
N ALA A 142 25.15 -5.97 -10.72
CA ALA A 142 26.47 -5.77 -10.11
C ALA A 142 26.98 -7.03 -9.39
N LYS A 143 26.07 -7.94 -9.03
CA LYS A 143 26.32 -9.02 -8.07
C LYS A 143 25.72 -10.37 -8.47
N THR A 144 24.81 -10.41 -9.44
CA THR A 144 23.93 -11.56 -9.71
C THR A 144 23.95 -11.95 -11.19
N ASN A 145 24.19 -13.24 -11.45
CA ASN A 145 24.04 -13.82 -12.78
C ASN A 145 22.56 -14.00 -13.14
N VAL A 146 22.23 -13.87 -14.42
CA VAL A 146 20.86 -14.08 -14.91
C VAL A 146 20.91 -15.09 -16.04
N GLN A 147 20.17 -16.18 -15.91
CA GLN A 147 19.98 -17.17 -16.97
C GLN A 147 18.51 -17.56 -17.01
N GLN A 148 17.67 -16.73 -17.65
CA GLN A 148 16.22 -16.83 -17.55
C GLN A 148 15.51 -16.55 -18.87
N ALA A 149 14.48 -17.34 -19.16
CA ALA A 149 13.52 -17.07 -20.23
C ALA A 149 12.32 -16.29 -19.67
N TYR A 150 11.87 -15.32 -20.44
CA TYR A 150 10.75 -14.44 -20.13
C TYR A 150 9.75 -14.59 -21.27
N ASN A 151 8.56 -15.13 -20.97
CA ASN A 151 7.46 -15.28 -21.92
C ASN A 151 6.25 -14.46 -21.45
N PRO A 152 5.49 -13.84 -22.36
CA PRO A 152 4.34 -13.03 -22.00
C PRO A 152 3.17 -13.88 -21.48
N ALA A 153 2.45 -13.37 -20.48
CA ALA A 153 1.22 -14.00 -19.99
C ALA A 153 0.06 -13.97 -21.00
N ALA A 154 0.05 -12.97 -21.89
CA ALA A 154 -0.94 -12.83 -22.96
C ALA A 154 -0.37 -12.18 -24.23
N PRO A 155 -0.87 -12.53 -25.43
CA PRO A 155 -0.38 -12.00 -26.69
C PRO A 155 -0.76 -10.52 -26.93
N ILE A 156 -1.96 -10.09 -26.53
CA ILE A 156 -2.44 -8.72 -26.73
C ILE A 156 -2.10 -7.86 -25.51
N ARG A 157 -1.35 -6.78 -25.73
CA ARG A 157 -0.90 -5.85 -24.68
C ARG A 157 -0.93 -4.44 -25.24
N TYR A 158 -2.13 -3.85 -25.32
CA TYR A 158 -2.37 -2.61 -26.07
C TYR A 158 -2.60 -1.41 -25.16
N VAL A 159 -2.37 -0.21 -25.68
CA VAL A 159 -2.86 1.04 -25.09
C VAL A 159 -3.87 1.69 -26.02
N ASN A 160 -4.81 2.44 -25.44
CA ASN A 160 -5.86 3.18 -26.14
C ASN A 160 -5.72 4.67 -25.79
N GLU A 161 -5.73 5.50 -26.82
CA GLU A 161 -5.65 6.96 -26.68
C GLU A 161 -6.99 7.56 -27.07
N TRP A 162 -7.59 8.34 -26.17
CA TRP A 162 -8.84 9.05 -26.43
C TRP A 162 -8.61 10.44 -27.05
N ASP A 163 -7.69 10.47 -28.01
CA ASP A 163 -7.22 11.67 -28.67
C ASP A 163 -8.14 12.09 -29.81
N ASN A 164 -8.59 13.34 -29.76
CA ASN A 164 -9.37 13.96 -30.82
C ASN A 164 -8.46 14.62 -31.86
N LEU A 165 -8.96 14.74 -33.09
CA LEU A 165 -8.18 15.30 -34.19
C LEU A 165 -7.82 16.79 -34.01
N ASP A 166 -8.59 17.54 -33.21
CA ASP A 166 -8.26 18.94 -32.85
C ASP A 166 -7.09 19.04 -31.85
N GLY A 167 -6.70 17.91 -31.28
CA GLY A 167 -5.63 17.75 -30.31
C GLY A 167 -6.07 17.93 -28.86
N SER A 168 -7.37 18.00 -28.58
CA SER A 168 -7.92 17.72 -27.24
C SER A 168 -7.86 16.20 -26.97
N ILE A 169 -7.91 15.83 -25.69
CA ILE A 169 -7.98 14.43 -25.27
C ILE A 169 -9.18 14.29 -24.34
N GLU A 170 -10.12 13.40 -24.69
CA GLU A 170 -11.24 13.10 -23.82
C GLU A 170 -10.73 12.36 -22.58
N ARG A 171 -10.92 12.95 -21.39
CA ARG A 171 -10.37 12.46 -20.12
C ARG A 171 -8.83 12.39 -20.12
N GLY A 172 -8.17 13.35 -20.77
CA GLY A 172 -6.73 13.53 -20.72
C GLY A 172 -6.34 14.70 -19.82
N TYR A 173 -5.44 14.44 -18.88
CA TYR A 173 -5.02 15.43 -17.86
C TYR A 173 -3.50 15.69 -17.89
N GLY A 174 -2.84 15.26 -18.96
CA GLY A 174 -1.41 15.43 -19.22
C GLY A 174 -1.12 16.36 -20.40
N GLY A 175 -1.98 17.35 -20.65
CA GLY A 175 -1.87 18.25 -21.79
C GLY A 175 -2.61 17.74 -23.03
N LYS A 176 -2.13 18.16 -24.19
CA LYS A 176 -2.80 17.94 -25.48
C LYS A 176 -2.25 16.72 -26.23
N SER A 177 -2.98 16.25 -27.25
CA SER A 177 -2.59 15.10 -28.06
C SER A 177 -1.18 15.21 -28.63
N ILE A 178 -0.43 14.10 -28.57
CA ILE A 178 0.87 13.97 -29.23
C ILE A 178 0.77 13.47 -30.69
N PHE A 179 -0.43 13.13 -31.14
CA PHE A 179 -0.69 12.61 -32.48
C PHE A 179 -1.33 13.64 -33.38
N PHE A 180 -2.28 14.42 -32.86
CA PHE A 180 -3.14 15.28 -33.66
C PHE A 180 -3.18 16.73 -33.20
N ARG A 181 -3.43 17.62 -34.17
CA ARG A 181 -3.73 19.04 -33.96
C ARG A 181 -4.51 19.57 -35.14
N ASP A 182 -5.47 20.45 -34.90
CA ASP A 182 -6.18 21.20 -35.95
C ASP A 182 -6.81 20.32 -37.05
N GLY A 183 -7.22 19.09 -36.71
CA GLY A 183 -7.88 18.15 -37.63
C GLY A 183 -6.94 17.16 -38.34
N GLU A 184 -5.62 17.25 -38.12
CA GLU A 184 -4.61 16.49 -38.84
C GLU A 184 -3.57 15.81 -37.93
N VAL A 185 -2.88 14.80 -38.46
CA VAL A 185 -1.68 14.21 -37.82
C VAL A 185 -0.52 15.21 -37.83
N LEU A 186 0.12 15.39 -36.67
CA LEU A 186 1.25 16.28 -36.47
C LEU A 186 2.39 16.04 -37.49
N LYS A 187 3.12 17.13 -37.80
CA LYS A 187 4.32 17.06 -38.66
C LYS A 187 5.53 16.56 -37.88
N ASP A 188 5.73 17.08 -36.67
CA ASP A 188 6.75 16.59 -35.75
C ASP A 188 6.17 15.44 -34.92
N LEU A 189 6.77 14.27 -35.06
CA LEU A 189 6.38 13.02 -34.39
C LEU A 189 7.51 12.54 -33.47
N SER A 190 8.40 13.43 -33.04
CA SER A 190 9.46 13.14 -32.07
C SER A 190 8.90 12.64 -30.73
N ARG A 191 7.80 13.22 -30.26
CA ARG A 191 7.08 12.80 -29.05
C ARG A 191 6.49 11.39 -29.20
N VAL A 192 5.91 11.08 -30.36
CA VAL A 192 5.43 9.73 -30.70
C VAL A 192 6.56 8.70 -30.67
N ARG A 193 7.76 9.05 -31.16
CA ARG A 193 8.94 8.18 -31.06
C ARG A 193 9.33 7.91 -29.61
N GLN A 194 9.33 8.94 -28.76
CA GLN A 194 9.60 8.80 -27.33
C GLN A 194 8.55 7.92 -26.65
N TYR A 195 7.29 8.06 -27.02
CA TYR A 195 6.23 7.24 -26.47
C TYR A 195 6.38 5.76 -26.87
N ALA A 196 6.66 5.49 -28.15
CA ALA A 196 6.93 4.13 -28.63
C ALA A 196 8.10 3.46 -27.88
N ARG A 197 9.14 4.23 -27.53
CA ARG A 197 10.24 3.78 -26.65
C ARG A 197 9.75 3.36 -25.27
N LEU A 198 8.93 4.19 -24.63
CA LEU A 198 8.36 3.90 -23.32
C LEU A 198 7.51 2.63 -23.37
N LEU A 199 6.57 2.54 -24.30
CA LEU A 199 5.70 1.38 -24.49
C LEU A 199 6.50 0.08 -24.69
N ALA A 200 7.50 0.10 -25.56
CA ALA A 200 8.34 -1.08 -25.82
C ALA A 200 9.13 -1.52 -24.58
N SER A 201 9.61 -0.57 -23.77
CA SER A 201 10.37 -0.90 -22.55
C SER A 201 9.56 -1.62 -21.47
N ILE A 202 8.24 -1.44 -21.50
CA ILE A 202 7.27 -2.17 -20.65
C ILE A 202 6.50 -3.23 -21.45
N ARG A 203 6.99 -3.59 -22.64
CA ARG A 203 6.54 -4.70 -23.49
C ARG A 203 5.12 -4.58 -24.04
N ILE A 204 4.60 -3.36 -24.14
CA ILE A 204 3.39 -3.06 -24.90
C ILE A 204 3.70 -3.23 -26.39
N ASN A 205 2.81 -3.89 -27.12
CA ASN A 205 3.00 -4.22 -28.54
C ASN A 205 1.99 -3.55 -29.48
N GLY A 206 1.01 -2.82 -28.94
CA GLY A 206 0.01 -2.11 -29.75
C GLY A 206 -0.48 -0.80 -29.16
N CYS A 207 -0.87 0.13 -30.02
CA CYS A 207 -1.45 1.43 -29.65
C CYS A 207 -2.62 1.78 -30.58
N ILE A 208 -3.80 2.05 -30.01
CA ILE A 208 -4.94 2.63 -30.71
C ILE A 208 -4.83 4.14 -30.56
N VAL A 209 -4.52 4.83 -31.66
CA VAL A 209 -3.98 6.20 -31.59
C VAL A 209 -5.04 7.29 -31.47
N ASN A 210 -6.34 6.97 -31.57
CA ASN A 210 -7.41 7.95 -31.63
C ASN A 210 -8.65 7.53 -30.84
N ASN A 211 -9.43 8.55 -30.49
CA ASN A 211 -10.63 8.43 -29.67
C ASN A 211 -11.63 7.42 -30.19
N VAL A 212 -12.16 6.62 -29.26
CA VAL A 212 -13.29 5.70 -29.46
C VAL A 212 -14.55 6.43 -29.89
N ASN A 213 -14.74 7.68 -29.45
CA ASN A 213 -15.71 8.63 -30.00
C ASN A 213 -15.14 9.27 -31.28
N SER A 214 -14.89 8.44 -32.29
CA SER A 214 -14.13 8.79 -33.50
C SER A 214 -14.90 9.70 -34.46
N SER A 215 -14.19 10.19 -35.49
CA SER A 215 -14.73 11.03 -36.56
C SER A 215 -14.41 10.45 -37.93
N HIS A 216 -15.34 10.58 -38.88
CA HIS A 216 -15.12 10.20 -40.28
C HIS A 216 -13.96 10.94 -40.95
N ASN A 217 -13.55 12.11 -40.42
CA ASN A 217 -12.41 12.88 -40.91
C ASN A 217 -11.04 12.21 -40.69
N LEU A 218 -10.96 11.21 -39.80
CA LEU A 218 -9.74 10.42 -39.63
C LEU A 218 -9.33 9.70 -40.93
N LEU A 219 -10.31 9.35 -41.77
CA LEU A 219 -10.12 8.52 -42.95
C LEU A 219 -10.00 9.31 -44.27
N ASN A 220 -9.75 10.62 -44.19
CA ASN A 220 -9.38 11.41 -45.36
C ASN A 220 -7.94 11.08 -45.82
N GLU A 221 -7.57 11.41 -47.06
CA GLU A 221 -6.26 11.01 -47.61
C GLU A 221 -5.07 11.59 -46.82
N THR A 222 -5.16 12.83 -46.32
CA THR A 222 -4.10 13.47 -45.51
C THR A 222 -3.84 12.69 -44.21
N ASN A 223 -4.89 12.31 -43.50
CA ASN A 223 -4.80 11.58 -42.25
C ASN A 223 -4.41 10.13 -42.47
N LEU A 224 -4.85 9.48 -43.55
CA LEU A 224 -4.35 8.16 -43.92
C LEU A 224 -2.83 8.17 -44.14
N ASP A 225 -2.29 9.16 -44.86
CA ASP A 225 -0.84 9.32 -45.02
C ASP A 225 -0.16 9.64 -43.67
N GLY A 226 -0.82 10.42 -42.80
CA GLY A 226 -0.39 10.68 -41.42
C GLY A 226 -0.27 9.44 -40.55
N LEU A 227 -1.26 8.54 -40.60
CA LEU A 227 -1.24 7.26 -39.89
C LEU A 227 -0.07 6.37 -40.35
N GLY A 228 0.24 6.37 -41.66
CA GLY A 228 1.46 5.74 -42.20
C GLY A 228 2.74 6.27 -41.53
N ARG A 229 2.86 7.59 -41.39
CA ARG A 229 4.01 8.23 -40.70
C ARG A 229 4.11 7.84 -39.22
N ILE A 230 2.98 7.77 -38.52
CA ILE A 230 2.95 7.32 -37.12
C ILE A 230 3.44 5.85 -37.04
N ALA A 231 2.90 4.97 -37.88
CA ALA A 231 3.29 3.56 -37.91
C ALA A 231 4.80 3.39 -38.19
N ASP A 232 5.35 4.14 -39.15
CA ASP A 232 6.77 4.10 -39.49
C ASP A 232 7.68 4.50 -38.33
N ILE A 233 7.21 5.35 -37.42
CA ILE A 233 7.95 5.79 -36.23
C ILE A 233 7.85 4.79 -35.08
N MET A 234 6.69 4.13 -34.93
CA MET A 234 6.44 3.19 -33.83
C MET A 234 6.98 1.78 -34.13
N ARG A 235 6.97 1.35 -35.41
CA ARG A 235 7.41 0.01 -35.84
C ARG A 235 8.82 -0.40 -35.42
N PRO A 236 9.85 0.49 -35.45
CA PRO A 236 11.18 0.14 -34.96
C PRO A 236 11.22 -0.21 -33.46
N TYR A 237 10.20 0.17 -32.69
CA TYR A 237 10.06 -0.20 -31.28
C TYR A 237 9.16 -1.42 -31.07
N GLY A 238 8.74 -2.08 -32.15
CA GLY A 238 7.85 -3.24 -32.06
C GLY A 238 6.42 -2.90 -31.65
N VAL A 239 6.02 -1.63 -31.70
CA VAL A 239 4.65 -1.18 -31.40
C VAL A 239 3.91 -0.95 -32.70
N ARG A 240 2.87 -1.75 -32.94
CA ARG A 240 1.97 -1.59 -34.08
C ARG A 240 0.87 -0.58 -33.74
N ILE A 241 0.25 0.03 -34.74
CA ILE A 241 -0.89 0.93 -34.52
C ILE A 241 -2.20 0.33 -35.02
N GLY A 242 -3.28 0.70 -34.35
CA GLY A 242 -4.66 0.53 -34.81
C GLY A 242 -5.42 1.84 -34.69
N VAL A 243 -6.67 1.85 -35.14
CA VAL A 243 -7.53 3.04 -35.12
C VAL A 243 -8.92 2.72 -34.64
N SER A 244 -9.52 3.66 -33.92
CA SER A 244 -10.94 3.61 -33.58
C SER A 244 -11.78 4.15 -34.74
N LEU A 245 -12.78 3.40 -35.19
CA LEU A 245 -13.63 3.79 -36.33
C LEU A 245 -14.95 4.41 -35.89
N PHE A 246 -15.44 5.36 -36.68
CA PHE A 246 -16.79 5.89 -36.55
C PHE A 246 -17.76 5.10 -37.45
N PHE A 247 -18.76 4.45 -36.87
CA PHE A 247 -19.61 3.49 -37.59
C PHE A 247 -20.33 4.10 -38.81
N ASP A 248 -20.83 5.34 -38.68
CA ASP A 248 -21.56 6.07 -39.74
C ASP A 248 -20.64 6.81 -40.75
N THR A 249 -19.35 6.48 -40.78
CA THR A 249 -18.41 6.99 -41.79
C THR A 249 -18.92 6.85 -43.24
N PRO A 250 -19.58 5.75 -43.67
CA PRO A 250 -20.11 5.64 -45.03
C PRO A 250 -21.05 6.80 -45.41
N ARG A 251 -21.88 7.26 -44.47
CA ARG A 251 -22.77 8.42 -44.66
C ARG A 251 -22.01 9.74 -44.59
N GLY A 252 -21.07 9.86 -43.66
CA GLY A 252 -20.29 11.08 -43.44
C GLY A 252 -19.33 11.40 -44.58
N LEU A 253 -18.47 10.44 -44.93
CA LEU A 253 -17.37 10.60 -45.87
C LEU A 253 -17.76 10.27 -47.32
N ALA A 254 -18.45 9.16 -47.55
CA ALA A 254 -18.84 8.72 -48.90
C ALA A 254 -20.26 9.15 -49.32
N ARG A 255 -21.01 9.79 -48.41
CA ARG A 255 -22.40 10.24 -48.66
C ARG A 255 -23.34 9.10 -49.08
N LEU A 256 -23.08 7.86 -48.65
CA LEU A 256 -24.01 6.75 -48.84
C LEU A 256 -25.32 7.02 -48.06
N PRO A 257 -26.47 6.47 -48.49
CA PRO A 257 -27.75 6.70 -47.82
C PRO A 257 -27.86 5.97 -46.48
N THR A 258 -27.00 4.98 -46.21
CA THR A 258 -27.05 4.09 -45.04
C THR A 258 -25.65 3.74 -44.53
N SER A 259 -25.56 3.18 -43.33
CA SER A 259 -24.38 2.48 -42.80
C SER A 259 -24.75 1.10 -42.27
N ASP A 260 -25.82 0.51 -42.79
CA ASP A 260 -26.21 -0.87 -42.49
C ASP A 260 -25.07 -1.84 -42.85
N PRO A 261 -24.55 -2.64 -41.90
CA PRO A 261 -23.39 -3.50 -42.12
C PRO A 261 -23.66 -4.69 -43.08
N LEU A 262 -24.91 -4.91 -43.49
CA LEU A 262 -25.28 -5.90 -44.50
C LEU A 262 -25.54 -5.30 -45.89
N ASP A 263 -25.50 -3.97 -46.02
CA ASP A 263 -25.65 -3.30 -47.31
C ASP A 263 -24.39 -3.51 -48.18
N PRO A 264 -24.52 -3.99 -49.43
CA PRO A 264 -23.36 -4.26 -50.29
C PRO A 264 -22.46 -3.05 -50.55
N ASP A 265 -23.02 -1.84 -50.65
CA ASP A 265 -22.24 -0.62 -50.90
C ASP A 265 -21.46 -0.20 -49.64
N VAL A 266 -22.04 -0.44 -48.46
CA VAL A 266 -21.36 -0.22 -47.17
C VAL A 266 -20.22 -1.22 -46.97
N ILE A 267 -20.44 -2.50 -47.26
CA ILE A 267 -19.39 -3.54 -47.21
C ILE A 267 -18.24 -3.15 -48.14
N LYS A 268 -18.56 -2.83 -49.41
CA LYS A 268 -17.57 -2.42 -50.39
C LYS A 268 -16.79 -1.18 -49.94
N PHE A 269 -17.47 -0.20 -49.36
CA PHE A 269 -16.82 1.00 -48.82
C PHE A 269 -15.75 0.64 -47.77
N TRP A 270 -16.09 -0.23 -46.81
CA TRP A 270 -15.15 -0.63 -45.77
C TRP A 270 -14.00 -1.51 -46.28
N GLU A 271 -14.25 -2.37 -47.27
CA GLU A 271 -13.20 -3.11 -47.98
C GLU A 271 -12.21 -2.13 -48.65
N ASP A 272 -12.72 -1.12 -49.36
CA ASP A 272 -11.88 -0.13 -50.06
C ASP A 272 -11.08 0.74 -49.07
N ILE A 273 -11.70 1.18 -47.96
CA ILE A 273 -11.01 1.93 -46.89
C ILE A 273 -9.93 1.08 -46.22
N THR A 274 -10.24 -0.18 -45.92
CA THR A 274 -9.28 -1.10 -45.29
C THR A 274 -8.09 -1.33 -46.21
N ALA A 275 -8.30 -1.55 -47.50
CA ALA A 275 -7.21 -1.68 -48.47
C ALA A 275 -6.33 -0.42 -48.54
N LYS A 276 -6.93 0.78 -48.46
CA LYS A 276 -6.18 2.05 -48.41
C LYS A 276 -5.34 2.20 -47.14
N LEU A 277 -5.85 1.77 -45.99
CA LEU A 277 -5.12 1.77 -44.72
C LEU A 277 -3.94 0.81 -44.78
N TYR A 278 -4.16 -0.46 -45.16
CA TYR A 278 -3.09 -1.46 -45.24
C TYR A 278 -2.04 -1.16 -46.30
N LYS A 279 -2.36 -0.38 -47.33
CA LYS A 279 -1.34 0.14 -48.25
C LYS A 279 -0.31 1.03 -47.55
N ARG A 280 -0.72 1.77 -46.51
CA ARG A 280 0.09 2.75 -45.76
C ARG A 280 0.61 2.20 -44.45
N VAL A 281 -0.13 1.28 -43.84
CA VAL A 281 0.21 0.60 -42.58
C VAL A 281 0.05 -0.91 -42.81
N PRO A 282 1.02 -1.57 -43.47
CA PRO A 282 0.88 -2.99 -43.84
C PRO A 282 0.75 -3.95 -42.65
N ASP A 283 1.23 -3.53 -41.49
CA ASP A 283 1.23 -4.25 -40.22
C ASP A 283 0.22 -3.63 -39.22
N MET A 284 -0.88 -3.05 -39.70
CA MET A 284 -1.90 -2.46 -38.82
C MET A 284 -2.50 -3.52 -37.88
N LEU A 285 -2.76 -3.14 -36.62
CA LEU A 285 -3.42 -4.01 -35.64
C LEU A 285 -4.85 -4.36 -36.04
N GLY A 286 -5.53 -3.43 -36.71
CA GLY A 286 -6.95 -3.50 -37.01
C GLY A 286 -7.71 -2.34 -36.37
N TYR A 287 -8.92 -2.62 -35.89
CA TYR A 287 -9.89 -1.60 -35.52
C TYR A 287 -10.39 -1.74 -34.08
N THR A 288 -10.62 -0.61 -33.41
CA THR A 288 -11.41 -0.55 -32.18
C THR A 288 -12.77 0.05 -32.48
N ILE A 289 -13.84 -0.55 -31.96
CA ILE A 289 -15.21 -0.15 -32.24
C ILE A 289 -15.95 0.12 -30.93
N LYS A 290 -16.40 1.38 -30.75
CA LYS A 290 -17.46 1.76 -29.80
C LYS A 290 -18.72 2.05 -30.62
N ALA A 291 -19.78 1.26 -30.42
CA ALA A 291 -20.99 1.35 -31.22
C ALA A 291 -22.23 1.11 -30.36
N ASN A 292 -23.32 1.83 -30.65
CA ASN A 292 -24.57 1.79 -29.88
C ASN A 292 -24.41 2.08 -28.37
N SER A 293 -23.45 2.93 -27.99
CA SER A 293 -23.23 3.39 -26.62
C SER A 293 -23.16 4.90 -26.58
N GLU A 294 -23.82 5.54 -25.60
CA GLU A 294 -23.77 7.00 -25.35
C GLU A 294 -24.03 7.86 -26.61
N GLY A 295 -25.01 7.47 -27.41
CA GLY A 295 -25.37 8.17 -28.64
C GLY A 295 -24.51 7.85 -29.86
N GLN A 296 -23.44 7.05 -29.73
CA GLN A 296 -22.68 6.58 -30.89
C GLN A 296 -23.52 5.65 -31.78
N PRO A 297 -23.52 5.85 -33.11
CA PRO A 297 -24.25 4.98 -34.03
C PRO A 297 -23.65 3.57 -34.04
N GLY A 298 -24.43 2.59 -34.51
CA GLY A 298 -23.99 1.21 -34.55
C GLY A 298 -25.01 0.28 -35.21
N PRO A 299 -24.73 -1.03 -35.26
CA PRO A 299 -25.57 -2.01 -35.95
C PRO A 299 -27.02 -2.06 -35.44
N LEU A 300 -27.28 -1.83 -34.14
CA LEU A 300 -28.65 -1.85 -33.59
C LEU A 300 -29.54 -0.77 -34.23
N THR A 301 -28.96 0.37 -34.63
CA THR A 301 -29.66 1.46 -35.34
C THR A 301 -30.26 0.98 -36.66
N TYR A 302 -29.66 -0.04 -37.26
CA TYR A 302 -30.06 -0.64 -38.54
C TYR A 302 -30.78 -1.97 -38.37
N SER A 303 -31.26 -2.29 -37.15
CA SER A 303 -31.89 -3.58 -36.82
C SER A 303 -30.98 -4.78 -37.16
N ARG A 304 -29.69 -4.65 -36.82
CA ARG A 304 -28.66 -5.70 -36.95
C ARG A 304 -28.12 -6.07 -35.58
N THR A 305 -27.52 -7.26 -35.46
CA THR A 305 -26.86 -7.67 -34.21
C THR A 305 -25.48 -7.02 -34.08
N LEU A 306 -24.95 -6.95 -32.84
CA LEU A 306 -23.58 -6.47 -32.60
C LEU A 306 -22.56 -7.33 -33.35
N ALA A 307 -22.78 -8.64 -33.42
CA ALA A 307 -21.96 -9.58 -34.20
C ALA A 307 -21.97 -9.26 -35.70
N GLN A 308 -23.14 -8.97 -36.30
CA GLN A 308 -23.21 -8.57 -37.71
C GLN A 308 -22.41 -7.30 -38.00
N GLY A 309 -22.47 -6.30 -37.11
CA GLY A 309 -21.66 -5.09 -37.19
C GLY A 309 -20.16 -5.36 -37.10
N ALA A 310 -19.74 -6.11 -36.08
CA ALA A 310 -18.33 -6.47 -35.88
C ALA A 310 -17.77 -7.29 -37.05
N ASN A 311 -18.53 -8.27 -37.54
CA ASN A 311 -18.11 -9.21 -38.57
C ASN A 311 -17.89 -8.55 -39.93
N MET A 312 -18.59 -7.45 -40.24
CA MET A 312 -18.33 -6.65 -41.44
C MET A 312 -16.88 -6.13 -41.45
N PHE A 313 -16.45 -5.49 -40.36
CA PHE A 313 -15.09 -5.01 -40.21
C PHE A 313 -14.08 -6.16 -40.20
N ALA A 314 -14.40 -7.25 -39.52
CA ALA A 314 -13.55 -8.43 -39.40
C ALA A 314 -13.26 -9.05 -40.77
N ARG A 315 -14.27 -9.17 -41.63
CA ARG A 315 -14.14 -9.65 -43.02
C ARG A 315 -13.33 -8.71 -43.90
N ALA A 316 -13.48 -7.40 -43.73
CA ALA A 316 -12.67 -6.43 -44.46
C ALA A 316 -11.17 -6.53 -44.10
N LEU A 317 -10.82 -6.89 -42.85
CA LEU A 317 -9.44 -7.07 -42.40
C LEU A 317 -8.80 -8.39 -42.89
N LYS A 318 -9.58 -9.48 -43.01
CA LYS A 318 -9.06 -10.84 -43.31
C LYS A 318 -8.10 -10.94 -44.51
N PRO A 319 -8.31 -10.25 -45.64
CA PRO A 319 -7.38 -10.32 -46.78
C PRO A 319 -6.00 -9.72 -46.53
N HIS A 320 -5.82 -8.94 -45.45
CA HIS A 320 -4.65 -8.10 -45.24
C HIS A 320 -3.69 -8.59 -44.15
N GLY A 321 -3.95 -9.73 -43.51
CA GLY A 321 -3.05 -10.36 -42.55
C GLY A 321 -3.74 -10.73 -41.25
N ASP A 322 -3.10 -10.43 -40.13
CA ASP A 322 -3.49 -10.81 -38.77
C ASP A 322 -4.33 -9.72 -38.05
N GLY A 323 -4.91 -8.78 -38.79
CA GLY A 323 -5.71 -7.69 -38.25
C GLY A 323 -6.95 -8.17 -37.49
N ILE A 324 -7.24 -7.52 -36.37
CA ILE A 324 -8.35 -7.85 -35.47
C ILE A 324 -9.35 -6.69 -35.30
N VAL A 325 -10.57 -7.04 -34.92
CA VAL A 325 -11.58 -6.09 -34.46
C VAL A 325 -11.69 -6.19 -32.94
N MET A 326 -11.28 -5.15 -32.23
CA MET A 326 -11.55 -4.94 -30.82
C MET A 326 -12.92 -4.28 -30.66
N TYR A 327 -13.93 -5.10 -30.38
CA TYR A 327 -15.30 -4.62 -30.22
C TYR A 327 -15.58 -4.38 -28.74
N ARG A 328 -15.81 -3.13 -28.33
CA ARG A 328 -15.98 -2.78 -26.92
C ARG A 328 -17.35 -3.26 -26.41
N ALA A 329 -17.34 -3.94 -25.27
CA ALA A 329 -18.52 -4.38 -24.56
C ALA A 329 -19.18 -3.29 -23.70
N PHE A 330 -18.63 -2.07 -23.72
CA PHE A 330 -19.21 -0.90 -23.09
C PHE A 330 -20.43 -0.42 -23.88
N VAL A 331 -21.57 -1.09 -23.66
CA VAL A 331 -22.86 -0.86 -24.30
C VAL A 331 -23.94 -0.96 -23.23
N TYR A 332 -24.71 0.10 -23.06
CA TYR A 332 -25.80 0.17 -22.09
C TYR A 332 -26.83 1.23 -22.48
N ASN A 333 -28.01 1.17 -21.87
CA ASN A 333 -29.01 2.22 -21.98
C ASN A 333 -28.63 3.38 -21.04
N HIS A 334 -28.32 4.56 -21.57
CA HIS A 334 -28.01 5.77 -20.79
C HIS A 334 -29.25 6.66 -20.53
N HIS A 335 -30.44 6.09 -20.77
CA HIS A 335 -31.74 6.67 -20.46
C HIS A 335 -32.56 5.67 -19.62
N LEU A 336 -31.92 4.99 -18.65
CA LEU A 336 -32.63 4.09 -17.74
C LEU A 336 -33.61 4.88 -16.87
N ASP A 337 -34.74 4.26 -16.55
CA ASP A 337 -35.71 4.80 -15.60
C ASP A 337 -35.40 4.26 -14.20
N GLU A 338 -34.93 5.13 -13.29
CA GLU A 338 -34.57 4.75 -11.92
C GLU A 338 -35.78 4.24 -11.11
N SER A 339 -36.99 4.68 -11.46
CA SER A 339 -38.21 4.26 -10.77
C SER A 339 -38.54 2.78 -11.02
N ASP A 340 -38.00 2.19 -12.08
CA ASP A 340 -38.01 0.75 -12.29
C ASP A 340 -36.89 0.10 -11.45
N LEU A 341 -37.30 -0.66 -10.43
CA LEU A 341 -36.38 -1.36 -9.53
C LEU A 341 -35.62 -2.52 -10.19
N LYS A 342 -35.98 -2.93 -11.40
CA LYS A 342 -35.27 -3.97 -12.17
C LYS A 342 -34.26 -3.41 -13.15
N ASN A 343 -34.29 -2.10 -13.42
CA ASN A 343 -33.26 -1.45 -14.23
C ASN A 343 -31.92 -1.47 -13.49
N ASP A 344 -30.88 -1.96 -14.17
CA ASP A 344 -29.51 -1.99 -13.67
C ASP A 344 -28.52 -1.95 -14.83
N ARG A 345 -27.68 -0.91 -14.88
CA ARG A 345 -26.62 -0.81 -15.88
C ARG A 345 -25.63 -1.97 -15.79
N ALA A 346 -25.40 -2.53 -14.59
CA ALA A 346 -24.45 -3.62 -14.41
C ALA A 346 -24.83 -4.89 -15.20
N ASN A 347 -26.12 -5.09 -15.50
CA ASN A 347 -26.58 -6.23 -16.29
C ASN A 347 -26.30 -6.10 -17.80
N ALA A 348 -26.11 -4.87 -18.29
CA ALA A 348 -26.20 -4.55 -19.71
C ALA A 348 -25.20 -5.34 -20.57
N ALA A 349 -23.94 -5.45 -20.13
CA ALA A 349 -22.91 -6.14 -20.90
C ALA A 349 -23.29 -7.61 -21.21
N VAL A 350 -23.85 -8.34 -20.23
CA VAL A 350 -24.32 -9.72 -20.43
C VAL A 350 -25.56 -9.74 -21.32
N GLU A 351 -26.53 -8.86 -21.11
CA GLU A 351 -27.76 -8.78 -21.92
C GLU A 351 -27.45 -8.57 -23.41
N TYR A 352 -26.52 -7.68 -23.72
CA TYR A 352 -26.15 -7.35 -25.09
C TYR A 352 -25.27 -8.40 -25.78
N PHE A 353 -24.40 -9.11 -25.04
CA PHE A 353 -23.36 -9.94 -25.66
C PHE A 353 -23.51 -11.45 -25.44
N ALA A 354 -24.06 -11.92 -24.31
CA ALA A 354 -24.01 -13.35 -23.96
C ALA A 354 -24.71 -14.25 -25.00
N HIS A 355 -25.83 -13.78 -25.55
CA HIS A 355 -26.57 -14.51 -26.58
C HIS A 355 -25.88 -14.52 -27.96
N LEU A 356 -24.78 -13.78 -28.13
CA LEU A 356 -23.97 -13.71 -29.35
C LEU A 356 -22.69 -14.55 -29.26
N ASP A 357 -22.46 -15.28 -28.16
CA ASP A 357 -21.24 -16.07 -27.99
C ASP A 357 -21.10 -17.16 -29.07
N GLY A 358 -20.05 -17.05 -29.88
CA GLY A 358 -19.80 -17.93 -31.03
C GLY A 358 -20.37 -17.44 -32.38
N GLU A 359 -21.05 -16.29 -32.42
CA GLU A 359 -21.53 -15.65 -33.66
C GLU A 359 -20.50 -14.69 -34.28
N PHE A 360 -19.43 -14.38 -33.54
CA PHE A 360 -18.36 -13.50 -33.98
C PHE A 360 -17.34 -14.23 -34.85
N GLU A 361 -16.78 -13.55 -35.84
CA GLU A 361 -15.67 -14.06 -36.65
C GLU A 361 -14.42 -14.26 -35.77
N ASP A 362 -13.52 -15.16 -36.18
CA ASP A 362 -12.35 -15.59 -35.40
C ASP A 362 -11.27 -14.52 -35.18
N ASN A 363 -11.37 -13.38 -35.85
CA ASN A 363 -10.55 -12.18 -35.65
C ASN A 363 -11.32 -11.02 -34.99
N VAL A 364 -12.48 -11.30 -34.38
CA VAL A 364 -13.16 -10.37 -33.47
C VAL A 364 -12.85 -10.75 -32.03
N ILE A 365 -12.52 -9.76 -31.22
CA ILE A 365 -12.21 -9.89 -29.81
C ILE A 365 -13.07 -8.89 -29.04
N ILE A 366 -13.74 -9.36 -27.98
CA ILE A 366 -14.60 -8.50 -27.16
C ILE A 366 -13.75 -7.84 -26.07
N GLN A 367 -13.70 -6.52 -26.09
CA GLN A 367 -12.96 -5.72 -25.11
C GLN A 367 -13.88 -5.32 -23.97
N ILE A 368 -13.63 -5.85 -22.78
CA ILE A 368 -14.51 -5.73 -21.60
C ILE A 368 -13.79 -4.90 -20.54
N LYS A 369 -14.40 -3.82 -20.05
CA LYS A 369 -13.89 -3.09 -18.86
C LYS A 369 -13.74 -4.05 -17.68
N PHE A 370 -12.79 -3.77 -16.78
CA PHE A 370 -12.57 -4.66 -15.64
C PHE A 370 -13.84 -4.89 -14.81
N GLY A 371 -14.67 -3.85 -14.62
CA GLY A 371 -15.98 -3.91 -14.00
C GLY A 371 -17.12 -3.58 -14.96
N PRO A 372 -18.38 -3.81 -14.58
CA PRO A 372 -19.54 -3.67 -15.46
C PRO A 372 -20.08 -2.23 -15.56
N ILE A 373 -19.59 -1.28 -14.77
CA ILE A 373 -20.06 0.11 -14.79
C ILE A 373 -19.09 0.99 -15.59
N ASP A 374 -18.03 1.52 -14.97
CA ASP A 374 -17.21 2.58 -15.57
C ASP A 374 -15.93 2.93 -14.80
N PHE A 375 -15.02 1.97 -14.61
CA PHE A 375 -13.70 2.23 -14.03
C PHE A 375 -13.72 2.96 -12.66
N GLN A 376 -14.73 2.67 -11.84
CA GLN A 376 -14.88 3.29 -10.52
C GLN A 376 -13.77 2.85 -9.56
N ILE A 377 -13.61 3.56 -8.43
CA ILE A 377 -12.59 3.30 -7.40
C ILE A 377 -12.52 1.84 -6.92
N ARG A 378 -13.67 1.14 -6.99
CA ARG A 378 -13.79 -0.30 -6.83
C ARG A 378 -15.03 -0.79 -7.59
N GLU A 379 -14.86 -1.83 -8.40
CA GLU A 379 -15.95 -2.61 -8.97
C GLU A 379 -15.62 -4.10 -8.84
N PRO A 380 -16.61 -5.00 -8.69
CA PRO A 380 -16.33 -6.42 -8.88
C PRO A 380 -16.09 -6.71 -10.37
N PRO A 381 -15.35 -7.78 -10.72
CA PRO A 381 -15.07 -8.09 -12.12
C PRO A 381 -16.33 -8.28 -12.96
N SER A 382 -16.31 -7.80 -14.20
CA SER A 382 -17.45 -7.92 -15.12
C SER A 382 -17.90 -9.38 -15.29
N THR A 383 -19.19 -9.65 -15.08
CA THR A 383 -19.79 -10.98 -15.27
C THR A 383 -19.69 -11.49 -16.71
N LEU A 384 -19.47 -10.59 -17.69
CA LEU A 384 -19.32 -10.96 -19.09
C LEU A 384 -18.12 -11.90 -19.33
N PHE A 385 -17.05 -11.81 -18.51
CA PHE A 385 -15.92 -12.75 -18.57
C PHE A 385 -16.34 -14.21 -18.38
N ALA A 386 -17.40 -14.48 -17.62
CA ALA A 386 -17.91 -15.85 -17.40
C ALA A 386 -18.95 -16.29 -18.45
N ASN A 387 -19.45 -15.35 -19.26
CA ASN A 387 -20.58 -15.55 -20.16
C ASN A 387 -20.16 -15.64 -21.65
N LEU A 388 -18.94 -15.24 -22.01
CA LEU A 388 -18.37 -15.45 -23.35
C LEU A 388 -17.34 -16.59 -23.32
N ARG A 389 -17.75 -17.79 -23.76
CA ARG A 389 -16.92 -19.01 -23.68
C ARG A 389 -16.35 -19.44 -25.03
N LYS A 390 -16.92 -18.96 -26.14
CA LYS A 390 -16.52 -19.29 -27.52
C LYS A 390 -15.91 -18.10 -28.25
N THR A 391 -15.96 -16.92 -27.65
CA THR A 391 -15.48 -15.67 -28.22
C THR A 391 -14.25 -15.18 -27.43
N PRO A 392 -13.12 -14.86 -28.09
CA PRO A 392 -11.98 -14.29 -27.39
C PRO A 392 -12.34 -12.95 -26.72
N VAL A 393 -11.79 -12.72 -25.52
CA VAL A 393 -12.01 -11.50 -24.75
C VAL A 393 -10.69 -10.89 -24.31
N ILE A 394 -10.70 -9.58 -24.01
CA ILE A 394 -9.62 -8.89 -23.30
C ILE A 394 -10.19 -8.05 -22.16
N CYS A 395 -9.36 -7.79 -21.16
CA CYS A 395 -9.69 -6.86 -20.09
C CYS A 395 -9.20 -5.44 -20.43
N GLU A 396 -10.08 -4.46 -20.34
CA GLU A 396 -9.80 -3.04 -20.50
C GLU A 396 -9.65 -2.38 -19.12
N PHE A 397 -8.53 -1.71 -18.91
CA PHE A 397 -8.22 -0.90 -17.73
C PHE A 397 -8.18 0.59 -18.07
N MET A 398 -8.02 1.43 -17.05
CA MET A 398 -7.84 2.87 -17.21
C MET A 398 -6.57 3.30 -16.45
N VAL A 399 -5.62 3.89 -17.16
CA VAL A 399 -4.39 4.45 -16.59
C VAL A 399 -4.55 5.94 -16.32
N CYS A 400 -5.30 6.66 -17.16
CA CYS A 400 -5.78 7.99 -16.81
C CYS A 400 -6.86 7.88 -15.71
N GLN A 401 -6.80 8.79 -14.75
CA GLN A 401 -7.55 8.75 -13.52
C GLN A 401 -8.86 9.54 -13.64
N GLU A 402 -9.73 9.20 -14.60
CA GLU A 402 -10.99 9.93 -14.83
C GLU A 402 -11.78 10.11 -13.53
N TYR A 403 -12.05 8.99 -12.85
CA TYR A 403 -12.78 8.94 -11.59
C TYR A 403 -11.89 9.05 -10.36
N LEU A 404 -10.57 8.96 -10.52
CA LEU A 404 -9.61 8.83 -9.40
C LEU A 404 -8.79 10.12 -9.22
N GLY A 405 -9.44 11.27 -9.41
CA GLY A 405 -8.87 12.59 -9.15
C GLY A 405 -7.92 13.12 -10.23
N GLN A 406 -8.07 12.67 -11.48
CA GLN A 406 -7.62 13.36 -12.71
C GLN A 406 -6.14 13.76 -12.73
N GLN A 407 -5.27 12.93 -12.15
CA GLN A 407 -3.84 13.20 -11.92
C GLN A 407 -3.54 14.50 -11.13
N SER A 408 -4.55 15.15 -10.56
CA SER A 408 -4.39 16.11 -9.47
C SER A 408 -4.22 15.39 -8.14
N HIS A 409 -4.75 14.17 -8.02
CA HIS A 409 -4.54 13.24 -6.92
C HIS A 409 -3.57 12.15 -7.38
N TYR A 410 -2.67 11.71 -6.51
CA TYR A 410 -1.90 10.49 -6.77
C TYR A 410 -2.70 9.28 -6.28
N VAL A 411 -2.92 8.33 -7.20
CA VAL A 411 -3.55 7.03 -6.93
C VAL A 411 -2.78 5.97 -7.71
N TYR A 412 -2.06 5.10 -7.02
CA TYR A 412 -1.38 3.94 -7.61
C TYR A 412 -2.38 2.79 -7.73
N MET A 413 -2.79 2.47 -8.96
CA MET A 413 -3.93 1.59 -9.25
C MET A 413 -3.57 0.11 -9.40
N ALA A 414 -2.28 -0.25 -9.46
CA ALA A 414 -1.88 -1.65 -9.62
C ALA A 414 -2.45 -2.59 -8.52
N PRO A 415 -2.55 -2.19 -7.23
CA PRO A 415 -3.19 -3.02 -6.21
C PRO A 415 -4.67 -3.29 -6.51
N GLU A 416 -5.41 -2.33 -7.08
CA GLU A 416 -6.79 -2.52 -7.51
C GLU A 416 -6.85 -3.57 -8.64
N TRP A 417 -6.02 -3.41 -9.67
CA TRP A 417 -5.98 -4.33 -10.80
C TRP A 417 -5.55 -5.74 -10.38
N GLU A 418 -4.70 -5.87 -9.37
CA GLU A 418 -4.34 -7.15 -8.76
C GLU A 418 -5.59 -7.86 -8.19
N THR A 419 -6.50 -7.12 -7.52
CA THR A 419 -7.76 -7.69 -7.04
C THR A 419 -8.66 -8.20 -8.16
N ILE A 420 -8.70 -7.49 -9.29
CA ILE A 420 -9.49 -7.89 -10.47
C ILE A 420 -8.85 -9.13 -11.11
N LEU A 421 -7.58 -9.06 -11.47
CA LEU A 421 -6.87 -10.10 -12.22
C LEU A 421 -6.75 -11.40 -11.41
N GLY A 422 -6.66 -11.29 -10.08
CA GLY A 422 -6.62 -12.38 -9.13
C GLY A 422 -7.98 -12.95 -8.72
N PHE A 423 -9.10 -12.36 -9.16
CA PHE A 423 -10.43 -12.86 -8.81
C PHE A 423 -10.74 -14.18 -9.52
N ASP A 424 -11.17 -15.20 -8.77
CA ASP A 424 -11.57 -16.51 -9.30
C ASP A 424 -13.07 -16.54 -9.62
N MET A 425 -13.42 -16.60 -10.91
CA MET A 425 -14.81 -16.66 -11.36
C MET A 425 -15.48 -18.02 -11.09
N ARG A 426 -14.72 -19.10 -10.83
CA ARG A 426 -15.25 -20.46 -10.58
C ARG A 426 -16.14 -21.01 -11.70
N ILE A 427 -15.81 -20.74 -12.97
CA ILE A 427 -16.54 -21.27 -14.13
C ILE A 427 -16.54 -22.80 -14.08
N ASP A 428 -17.73 -23.41 -14.20
CA ASP A 428 -17.95 -24.85 -14.11
C ASP A 428 -17.29 -25.50 -12.86
N ASP A 429 -17.32 -24.77 -11.73
CA ASP A 429 -16.73 -25.15 -10.43
C ASP A 429 -15.20 -25.35 -10.45
N LYS A 430 -14.49 -24.74 -11.41
CA LYS A 430 -13.02 -24.82 -11.55
C LYS A 430 -12.34 -23.46 -11.38
N PRO A 431 -11.09 -23.42 -10.88
CA PRO A 431 -10.32 -22.18 -10.82
C PRO A 431 -10.25 -21.52 -12.19
N SER A 432 -10.76 -20.30 -12.27
CA SER A 432 -10.93 -19.51 -13.49
C SER A 432 -10.63 -18.06 -13.17
N LEU A 433 -9.35 -17.76 -12.91
CA LEU A 433 -8.90 -16.41 -12.61
C LEU A 433 -9.18 -15.47 -13.80
N VAL A 434 -9.58 -14.23 -13.54
CA VAL A 434 -9.85 -13.25 -14.61
C VAL A 434 -8.66 -13.11 -15.56
N ARG A 435 -7.42 -13.10 -15.07
CA ARG A 435 -6.22 -13.09 -15.91
C ARG A 435 -6.08 -14.31 -16.84
N ASP A 436 -6.56 -15.48 -16.42
CA ASP A 436 -6.50 -16.70 -17.22
C ASP A 436 -7.65 -16.75 -18.24
N ILE A 437 -8.80 -16.15 -17.93
CA ILE A 437 -9.89 -15.93 -18.89
C ILE A 437 -9.46 -14.91 -19.95
N ALA A 438 -8.97 -13.75 -19.50
CA ALA A 438 -8.55 -12.66 -20.36
C ALA A 438 -7.39 -13.07 -21.27
N SER A 439 -6.43 -13.88 -20.82
CA SER A 439 -5.36 -14.43 -21.69
C SER A 439 -5.83 -15.55 -22.62
N GLY A 440 -7.05 -16.07 -22.43
CA GLY A 440 -7.63 -17.14 -23.24
C GLY A 440 -7.32 -18.57 -22.77
N LYS A 441 -6.54 -18.73 -21.70
CA LYS A 441 -6.11 -20.04 -21.17
C LYS A 441 -7.27 -20.92 -20.71
N VAL A 442 -8.31 -20.32 -20.12
CA VAL A 442 -9.46 -21.08 -19.57
C VAL A 442 -10.25 -21.81 -20.68
N HIS A 443 -10.43 -21.16 -21.84
CA HIS A 443 -11.22 -21.70 -22.95
C HIS A 443 -10.38 -22.18 -24.15
N GLY A 444 -9.05 -22.11 -24.07
CA GLY A 444 -8.14 -22.43 -25.19
C GLY A 444 -8.23 -21.44 -26.35
N LEU A 445 -8.70 -20.22 -26.09
CA LEU A 445 -8.88 -19.14 -27.06
C LEU A 445 -7.67 -18.20 -27.01
N ASN A 446 -6.51 -18.65 -27.50
CA ASN A 446 -5.19 -18.00 -27.33
C ASN A 446 -5.00 -16.65 -28.09
N LYS A 447 -6.05 -15.83 -28.23
CA LYS A 447 -6.05 -14.47 -28.82
C LYS A 447 -6.49 -13.39 -27.81
N GLY A 448 -6.28 -13.64 -26.53
CA GLY A 448 -6.67 -12.74 -25.44
C GLY A 448 -5.55 -11.80 -24.96
N GLY A 449 -5.82 -11.06 -23.88
CA GLY A 449 -4.90 -10.12 -23.26
C GLY A 449 -5.59 -8.89 -22.68
N TYR A 450 -4.97 -7.73 -22.90
CA TYR A 450 -5.27 -6.51 -22.16
C TYR A 450 -5.21 -5.25 -23.04
N ALA A 451 -6.05 -4.28 -22.71
CA ALA A 451 -5.98 -2.91 -23.22
C ALA A 451 -6.08 -1.93 -22.03
N ALA A 452 -5.51 -0.73 -22.15
CA ALA A 452 -5.76 0.33 -21.18
C ALA A 452 -5.88 1.70 -21.83
N VAL A 453 -6.78 2.52 -21.33
CA VAL A 453 -6.90 3.93 -21.72
C VAL A 453 -5.80 4.72 -21.01
N THR A 454 -4.85 5.28 -21.75
CA THR A 454 -3.67 5.95 -21.19
C THR A 454 -3.79 7.46 -21.19
N ASN A 455 -4.22 8.04 -22.31
CA ASN A 455 -4.45 9.47 -22.49
C ASN A 455 -3.23 10.30 -22.07
N ILE A 456 -2.05 9.88 -22.54
CA ILE A 456 -0.84 10.69 -22.40
C ILE A 456 -0.95 11.94 -23.27
N GLY A 457 -0.34 13.04 -22.84
CA GLY A 457 -0.30 14.28 -23.61
C GLY A 457 1.10 14.85 -23.78
N ASP A 458 1.14 16.08 -24.27
CA ASP A 458 2.37 16.84 -24.53
C ASP A 458 3.02 17.45 -23.27
N ASP A 459 2.41 17.30 -22.09
CA ASP A 459 3.05 17.65 -20.83
C ASP A 459 4.36 16.84 -20.65
N PRO A 460 5.44 17.45 -20.13
CA PRO A 460 6.71 16.74 -19.92
C PRO A 460 6.60 15.48 -19.04
N THR A 461 5.65 15.42 -18.12
CA THR A 461 5.37 14.26 -17.27
C THR A 461 4.45 13.22 -17.92
N TRP A 462 3.97 13.48 -19.14
CA TRP A 462 3.07 12.65 -19.95
C TRP A 462 1.64 12.55 -19.42
N LEU A 463 1.47 12.20 -18.14
CA LEU A 463 0.17 12.05 -17.49
C LEU A 463 -0.21 13.26 -16.62
N GLY A 464 0.58 14.34 -16.64
CA GLY A 464 0.34 15.53 -15.82
C GLY A 464 0.75 15.38 -14.35
N HIS A 465 1.28 14.22 -13.94
CA HIS A 465 1.83 13.99 -12.60
C HIS A 465 3.00 13.00 -12.65
N HIS A 466 4.14 13.36 -12.05
CA HIS A 466 5.32 12.47 -11.99
C HIS A 466 5.04 11.09 -11.39
N LEU A 467 4.22 11.01 -10.34
CA LEU A 467 3.92 9.74 -9.67
C LEU A 467 2.92 8.90 -10.47
N SER A 468 1.94 9.48 -11.16
CA SER A 468 0.97 8.73 -11.96
C SER A 468 1.59 7.96 -13.13
N MET A 469 2.81 8.27 -13.56
CA MET A 469 3.56 7.45 -14.53
C MET A 469 3.89 6.05 -14.01
N SER A 470 3.81 5.80 -12.70
CA SER A 470 3.90 4.46 -12.12
C SER A 470 2.76 3.55 -12.59
N ASN A 471 1.57 4.10 -12.91
CA ASN A 471 0.42 3.35 -13.38
C ASN A 471 0.62 2.83 -14.82
N LEU A 472 1.15 3.67 -15.72
CA LEU A 472 1.49 3.21 -17.09
C LEU A 472 2.57 2.13 -17.04
N TYR A 473 3.60 2.33 -16.21
CA TYR A 473 4.64 1.33 -16.02
C TYR A 473 4.04 0.02 -15.50
N ALA A 474 3.21 0.09 -14.46
CA ALA A 474 2.62 -1.09 -13.85
C ALA A 474 1.67 -1.84 -14.79
N TYR A 475 0.88 -1.12 -15.58
CA TYR A 475 0.03 -1.71 -16.60
C TYR A 475 0.83 -2.58 -17.58
N GLY A 476 1.94 -2.07 -18.13
CA GLY A 476 2.77 -2.85 -19.05
C GLY A 476 3.44 -4.06 -18.38
N ARG A 477 3.88 -3.92 -17.12
CA ARG A 477 4.44 -5.06 -16.36
C ARG A 477 3.38 -6.13 -16.08
N LEU A 478 2.16 -5.76 -15.70
CA LEU A 478 1.06 -6.69 -15.48
C LEU A 478 0.55 -7.35 -16.77
N CYS A 479 0.60 -6.64 -17.90
CA CYS A 479 0.32 -7.24 -19.21
C CYS A 479 1.28 -8.39 -19.55
N TRP A 480 2.53 -8.29 -19.07
CA TRP A 480 3.53 -9.32 -19.24
C TRP A 480 3.42 -10.43 -18.20
N ASP A 481 3.22 -10.07 -16.94
CA ASP A 481 3.02 -11.00 -15.82
C ASP A 481 1.90 -10.49 -14.90
N ALA A 482 0.68 -10.97 -15.16
CA ALA A 482 -0.53 -10.60 -14.43
C ALA A 482 -0.60 -11.19 -13.00
N ALA A 483 0.45 -11.88 -12.55
CA ALA A 483 0.59 -12.38 -11.19
C ALA A 483 1.67 -11.65 -10.39
N ALA A 484 2.39 -10.71 -11.00
CA ALA A 484 3.43 -9.95 -10.34
C ALA A 484 2.84 -9.05 -9.23
N PRO A 485 3.42 -9.05 -8.01
CA PRO A 485 2.95 -8.20 -6.92
C PRO A 485 3.04 -6.72 -7.28
N ALA A 486 1.99 -5.95 -7.02
CA ALA A 486 1.95 -4.51 -7.32
C ALA A 486 3.11 -3.74 -6.66
N GLN A 487 3.47 -4.09 -5.42
CA GLN A 487 4.57 -3.43 -4.71
C GLN A 487 5.93 -3.61 -5.38
N ASP A 488 6.22 -4.79 -5.91
CA ASP A 488 7.51 -5.07 -6.56
C ASP A 488 7.66 -4.28 -7.86
N ILE A 489 6.56 -4.17 -8.61
CA ILE A 489 6.47 -3.34 -9.81
C ILE A 489 6.72 -1.86 -9.45
N LEU A 490 6.10 -1.37 -8.38
CA LEU A 490 6.30 0.00 -7.91
C LEU A 490 7.76 0.24 -7.51
N LEU A 491 8.39 -0.69 -6.79
CA LEU A 491 9.78 -0.59 -6.39
C LEU A 491 10.73 -0.52 -7.59
N ASP A 492 10.51 -1.33 -8.62
CA ASP A 492 11.28 -1.26 -9.86
C ASP A 492 11.11 0.11 -10.52
N TRP A 493 9.88 0.62 -10.61
CA TRP A 493 9.61 1.96 -11.16
C TRP A 493 10.31 3.06 -10.36
N ILE A 494 10.24 3.04 -9.02
CA ILE A 494 10.89 4.05 -8.17
C ILE A 494 12.40 4.06 -8.40
N ARG A 495 13.02 2.87 -8.54
CA ARG A 495 14.47 2.77 -8.79
C ARG A 495 14.88 3.38 -10.12
N LEU A 496 14.09 3.13 -11.15
CA LEU A 496 14.32 3.65 -12.50
C LEU A 496 14.01 5.16 -12.60
N THR A 497 12.95 5.61 -11.94
CA THR A 497 12.45 6.98 -12.05
C THR A 497 13.12 7.93 -11.08
N PHE A 498 13.39 7.57 -9.82
CA PHE A 498 13.97 8.49 -8.83
C PHE A 498 15.42 8.14 -8.51
N THR A 499 15.66 6.95 -7.97
CA THR A 499 16.99 6.58 -7.45
C THR A 499 17.10 5.07 -7.22
N ALA A 500 18.22 4.48 -7.65
CA ALA A 500 18.51 3.08 -7.41
C ALA A 500 19.06 2.80 -5.98
N GLU A 501 19.54 3.81 -5.27
CA GLU A 501 20.39 3.63 -4.07
C GLU A 501 19.86 4.33 -2.80
N ASN A 502 19.05 5.39 -2.91
CA ASN A 502 18.59 6.11 -1.72
C ASN A 502 17.34 5.44 -1.12
N GLN A 503 17.57 4.61 -0.11
CA GLN A 503 16.52 3.81 0.54
C GLN A 503 15.40 4.66 1.15
N LYS A 504 15.70 5.84 1.71
CA LYS A 504 14.67 6.74 2.26
C LYS A 504 13.70 7.22 1.18
N VAL A 505 14.21 7.59 0.00
CA VAL A 505 13.37 7.96 -1.15
C VAL A 505 12.56 6.76 -1.62
N ILE A 506 13.17 5.59 -1.73
CA ILE A 506 12.48 4.36 -2.16
C ILE A 506 11.33 4.01 -1.21
N ASP A 507 11.60 3.92 0.09
CA ASP A 507 10.60 3.55 1.10
C ASP A 507 9.46 4.56 1.18
N THR A 508 9.78 5.86 1.17
CA THR A 508 8.77 6.91 1.28
C THR A 508 7.82 6.90 0.08
N ILE A 509 8.35 6.75 -1.15
CA ILE A 509 7.52 6.73 -2.35
C ILE A 509 6.73 5.42 -2.43
N ARG A 510 7.31 4.28 -2.01
CA ARG A 510 6.61 3.00 -1.91
C ARG A 510 5.41 3.12 -0.97
N GLU A 511 5.61 3.63 0.24
CA GLU A 511 4.55 3.76 1.24
C GLU A 511 3.42 4.68 0.76
N ILE A 512 3.75 5.87 0.25
CA ILE A 512 2.75 6.78 -0.33
C ILE A 512 2.00 6.08 -1.48
N GLY A 513 2.71 5.36 -2.36
CA GLY A 513 2.11 4.62 -3.47
C GLY A 513 1.14 3.54 -3.01
N MET A 514 1.58 2.62 -2.16
CA MET A 514 0.76 1.49 -1.70
C MET A 514 -0.46 1.95 -0.87
N GLU A 515 -0.34 3.07 -0.15
CA GLU A 515 -1.45 3.63 0.61
C GLU A 515 -2.39 4.52 -0.21
N SER A 516 -1.97 4.98 -1.39
CA SER A 516 -2.73 6.00 -2.15
C SER A 516 -4.12 5.57 -2.61
N TRP A 517 -4.27 4.34 -3.13
CA TRP A 517 -5.57 3.77 -3.52
C TRP A 517 -6.55 3.60 -2.35
N PRO A 518 -6.21 2.86 -1.27
CA PRO A 518 -7.12 2.73 -0.13
C PRO A 518 -7.41 4.07 0.55
N THR A 519 -6.47 5.02 0.50
CA THR A 519 -6.69 6.39 0.99
C THR A 519 -7.74 7.12 0.16
N TYR A 520 -7.64 7.04 -1.16
CA TYR A 520 -8.63 7.64 -2.07
C TYR A 520 -10.00 7.00 -1.90
N GLU A 521 -10.07 5.67 -1.84
CA GLU A 521 -11.31 4.93 -1.55
C GLU A 521 -11.95 5.39 -0.23
N ALA A 522 -11.15 5.54 0.82
CA ALA A 522 -11.66 5.91 2.14
C ALA A 522 -12.34 7.28 2.17
N TYR A 523 -11.85 8.29 1.43
CA TYR A 523 -12.47 9.63 1.38
C TYR A 523 -13.41 9.88 0.19
N SER A 524 -13.63 8.89 -0.68
CA SER A 524 -14.53 8.99 -1.83
C SER A 524 -15.66 7.95 -1.75
N GLY A 525 -15.63 6.91 -2.58
CA GLY A 525 -16.56 5.78 -2.51
C GLY A 525 -15.96 4.57 -1.79
N ASN A 526 -16.60 4.07 -0.72
CA ASN A 526 -16.21 2.85 0.00
C ASN A 526 -17.38 1.86 0.17
N LEU A 527 -17.10 0.66 0.69
CA LEU A 527 -18.08 -0.44 0.84
C LEU A 527 -18.72 -0.89 -0.49
N GLY A 528 -18.03 -0.68 -1.60
CA GLY A 528 -18.50 -1.05 -2.93
C GLY A 528 -19.49 -0.06 -3.54
N ILE A 529 -19.63 1.16 -3.00
CA ILE A 529 -20.22 2.26 -3.78
C ILE A 529 -19.19 2.80 -4.77
N GLN A 530 -19.71 3.36 -5.86
CA GLN A 530 -18.92 4.04 -6.88
C GLN A 530 -18.20 5.28 -6.30
N THR A 531 -17.34 5.94 -7.08
CA THR A 531 -16.42 6.97 -6.54
C THR A 531 -17.11 8.21 -5.95
N LEU A 532 -18.40 8.42 -6.20
CA LEU A 532 -19.20 9.56 -5.73
C LEU A 532 -18.78 10.94 -6.28
N CYS A 533 -18.03 10.97 -7.38
CA CYS A 533 -17.75 12.21 -8.08
C CYS A 533 -18.99 12.68 -8.86
N ASP A 534 -18.94 13.88 -9.43
CA ASP A 534 -20.00 14.35 -10.34
C ASP A 534 -20.00 13.60 -11.68
N ILE A 535 -20.96 12.70 -11.85
CA ILE A 535 -21.11 11.90 -13.07
C ILE A 535 -21.91 12.61 -14.17
N LEU A 536 -22.40 13.83 -13.91
CA LEU A 536 -23.18 14.62 -14.86
C LEU A 536 -22.35 15.72 -15.54
N TYR A 537 -21.13 15.94 -15.07
CA TYR A 537 -20.26 16.99 -15.57
C TYR A 537 -18.80 16.53 -15.75
N THR A 538 -17.89 16.85 -14.84
CA THR A 538 -16.44 16.72 -15.04
C THR A 538 -15.83 15.43 -14.53
N HIS A 539 -16.52 14.68 -13.66
CA HIS A 539 -16.05 13.46 -12.99
C HIS A 539 -14.90 13.68 -11.98
N TYR A 540 -14.81 14.88 -11.37
CA TYR A 540 -13.65 15.22 -10.54
C TYR A 540 -13.90 15.34 -9.02
N GLY A 541 -14.67 16.34 -8.62
CA GLY A 541 -14.99 16.65 -7.22
C GLY A 541 -16.21 15.89 -6.70
N PRO A 542 -16.44 15.92 -5.37
CA PRO A 542 -17.53 15.21 -4.73
C PRO A 542 -18.89 15.72 -5.19
N SER A 543 -19.76 14.82 -5.62
CA SER A 543 -21.18 15.10 -5.85
C SER A 543 -21.99 13.82 -5.66
N PRO A 544 -22.10 13.32 -4.41
CA PRO A 544 -22.81 12.06 -4.14
C PRO A 544 -24.27 12.12 -4.59
N GLY A 545 -24.90 13.31 -4.59
CA GLY A 545 -26.25 13.50 -5.12
C GLY A 545 -26.38 13.27 -6.63
N SER A 546 -25.29 13.43 -7.40
CA SER A 546 -25.29 13.19 -8.86
C SER A 546 -25.46 11.71 -9.23
N GLN A 547 -25.24 10.80 -8.28
CA GLN A 547 -25.32 9.36 -8.52
C GLN A 547 -26.76 8.93 -8.80
N ASP A 548 -27.74 9.54 -8.13
CA ASP A 548 -29.16 9.20 -8.22
C ASP A 548 -29.95 10.25 -9.04
N GLY A 549 -31.22 9.98 -9.36
CA GLY A 549 -32.13 10.92 -10.02
C GLY A 549 -31.91 11.12 -11.53
N ASN A 550 -31.16 10.21 -12.19
CA ASN A 550 -30.73 10.37 -13.58
C ASN A 550 -30.76 9.04 -14.36
N GLY A 551 -30.58 9.09 -15.69
CA GLY A 551 -30.67 7.92 -16.57
C GLY A 551 -29.40 7.10 -16.78
N TRP A 552 -28.28 7.45 -16.13
CA TRP A 552 -26.96 6.85 -16.38
C TRP A 552 -26.76 5.49 -15.70
N GLY A 553 -27.68 5.08 -14.82
CA GLY A 553 -27.66 3.78 -14.16
C GLY A 553 -26.52 3.58 -13.17
N GLN A 554 -25.84 4.66 -12.78
CA GLN A 554 -24.79 4.69 -11.77
C GLN A 554 -25.37 5.02 -10.38
N TRP A 555 -26.45 4.34 -10.00
CA TRP A 555 -27.20 4.69 -8.80
C TRP A 555 -26.60 4.09 -7.52
N THR A 556 -26.81 4.80 -6.42
CA THR A 556 -26.64 4.29 -5.05
C THR A 556 -27.97 3.98 -4.38
N ARG A 557 -29.09 4.46 -4.97
CA ARG A 557 -30.45 4.41 -4.43
C ARG A 557 -30.51 4.91 -3.00
N ALA A 558 -29.74 5.94 -2.66
CA ALA A 558 -29.72 6.50 -1.32
C ALA A 558 -31.07 7.17 -1.00
N ASP A 559 -31.67 6.81 0.13
CA ASP A 559 -32.84 7.48 0.69
C ASP A 559 -32.61 7.86 2.16
N SER A 560 -33.66 8.17 2.94
CA SER A 560 -33.50 8.54 4.35
C SER A 560 -33.26 7.36 5.30
N LYS A 561 -33.29 6.13 4.80
CA LYS A 561 -33.25 4.89 5.61
C LYS A 561 -32.15 3.94 5.17
N ALA A 562 -31.83 3.88 3.89
CA ALA A 562 -30.98 2.86 3.31
C ALA A 562 -30.14 3.37 2.14
N LEU A 563 -29.13 2.57 1.78
CA LEU A 563 -28.14 2.83 0.75
C LEU A 563 -27.73 1.51 0.08
N GLY A 564 -27.33 1.59 -1.19
CA GLY A 564 -26.77 0.47 -1.97
C GLY A 564 -27.73 -0.02 -3.05
N MET A 565 -27.25 -0.89 -3.93
CA MET A 565 -28.05 -1.50 -4.99
C MET A 565 -28.39 -2.94 -4.61
N ASP A 566 -29.67 -3.32 -4.56
CA ASP A 566 -30.06 -4.72 -4.41
C ASP A 566 -29.87 -5.44 -5.75
N ARG A 567 -28.76 -6.18 -5.85
CA ARG A 567 -28.36 -6.94 -7.04
C ARG A 567 -28.51 -8.45 -6.85
N THR A 568 -29.14 -8.86 -5.75
CA THR A 568 -29.47 -10.27 -5.49
C THR A 568 -30.45 -10.82 -6.52
N ALA A 569 -30.47 -12.12 -6.69
CA ALA A 569 -31.45 -12.84 -7.50
C ALA A 569 -32.82 -12.88 -6.83
N ALA A 570 -32.84 -13.06 -5.50
CA ALA A 570 -34.07 -13.25 -4.73
C ALA A 570 -34.98 -12.02 -4.76
N THR A 571 -34.43 -10.82 -4.61
CA THR A 571 -35.22 -9.58 -4.46
C THR A 571 -34.79 -8.48 -5.43
N GLY A 572 -33.52 -8.47 -5.83
CA GLY A 572 -32.89 -7.40 -6.58
C GLY A 572 -32.97 -7.49 -8.11
N THR A 573 -31.98 -6.91 -8.76
CA THR A 573 -31.85 -6.82 -10.23
C THR A 573 -31.38 -8.13 -10.88
N GLY A 574 -30.95 -9.11 -10.07
CA GLY A 574 -30.46 -10.40 -10.54
C GLY A 574 -29.02 -10.39 -11.08
N TYR A 575 -28.28 -9.29 -10.96
CA TYR A 575 -26.89 -9.21 -11.42
C TYR A 575 -25.99 -10.27 -10.75
N ALA A 576 -26.17 -10.54 -9.45
CA ALA A 576 -25.41 -11.58 -8.74
C ALA A 576 -25.54 -12.96 -9.39
N ALA A 577 -26.71 -13.29 -9.96
CA ALA A 577 -26.95 -14.57 -10.63
C ALA A 577 -26.25 -14.72 -11.99
N GLN A 578 -25.67 -13.63 -12.54
CA GLN A 578 -24.88 -13.71 -13.77
C GLN A 578 -23.48 -14.30 -13.55
N TYR A 579 -23.01 -14.36 -12.30
CA TYR A 579 -21.79 -15.09 -11.95
C TYR A 579 -22.02 -16.61 -11.94
N PRO A 580 -20.95 -17.42 -12.06
CA PRO A 580 -21.05 -18.85 -11.82
C PRO A 580 -21.60 -19.19 -10.42
N PRO A 581 -22.29 -20.33 -10.24
CA PRO A 581 -23.14 -20.57 -9.06
C PRO A 581 -22.45 -20.39 -7.70
N GLN A 582 -21.16 -20.75 -7.57
CA GLN A 582 -20.42 -20.59 -6.32
C GLN A 582 -20.20 -19.12 -5.95
N VAL A 583 -19.84 -18.29 -6.93
CA VAL A 583 -19.62 -16.86 -6.74
C VAL A 583 -20.95 -16.14 -6.57
N ALA A 584 -21.97 -16.51 -7.36
CA ALA A 584 -23.33 -16.00 -7.20
C ALA A 584 -23.85 -16.23 -5.76
N ALA A 585 -23.66 -17.43 -5.21
CA ALA A 585 -24.08 -17.75 -3.84
C ALA A 585 -23.36 -16.91 -2.77
N GLN A 586 -22.09 -16.54 -3.00
CA GLN A 586 -21.36 -15.66 -2.10
C GLN A 586 -21.99 -14.26 -2.07
N PHE A 587 -22.35 -13.71 -3.24
CA PHE A 587 -22.88 -12.35 -3.35
C PHE A 587 -24.38 -12.25 -3.07
N GLU A 588 -25.13 -13.36 -3.16
CA GLU A 588 -26.56 -13.43 -2.85
C GLU A 588 -26.86 -13.15 -1.38
N SER A 589 -25.92 -13.45 -0.47
CA SER A 589 -26.12 -13.34 0.97
C SER A 589 -25.22 -12.27 1.60
N ILE A 590 -25.84 -11.35 2.35
CA ILE A 590 -25.16 -10.29 3.10
C ILE A 590 -24.04 -10.84 4.01
N GLU A 591 -24.27 -11.99 4.64
CA GLU A 591 -23.30 -12.61 5.58
C GLU A 591 -22.00 -13.04 4.88
N THR A 592 -22.07 -13.34 3.58
CA THR A 592 -20.95 -13.88 2.79
C THR A 592 -20.36 -12.86 1.82
N THR A 593 -21.11 -11.83 1.43
CA THR A 593 -20.60 -10.72 0.62
C THR A 593 -19.54 -9.95 1.41
N PRO A 594 -18.31 -9.77 0.88
CA PRO A 594 -17.29 -8.93 1.50
C PRO A 594 -17.78 -7.49 1.77
N ASP A 595 -17.36 -6.88 2.87
CA ASP A 595 -17.86 -5.55 3.27
C ASP A 595 -17.50 -4.47 2.24
N ASP A 596 -16.34 -4.60 1.58
CA ASP A 596 -15.87 -3.72 0.49
C ASP A 596 -16.67 -3.86 -0.82
N LEU A 597 -17.62 -4.79 -0.89
CA LEU A 597 -18.58 -4.95 -1.99
C LEU A 597 -20.04 -5.00 -1.51
N LEU A 598 -20.31 -4.70 -0.24
CA LEU A 598 -21.63 -4.84 0.36
C LEU A 598 -22.67 -4.00 -0.37
N LEU A 599 -22.42 -2.70 -0.54
CA LEU A 599 -23.35 -1.74 -1.14
C LEU A 599 -23.43 -1.88 -2.68
N TRP A 600 -22.50 -2.63 -3.26
CA TRP A 600 -22.62 -3.05 -4.66
C TRP A 600 -23.72 -4.09 -4.84
N PHE A 601 -23.82 -5.06 -3.92
CA PHE A 601 -24.74 -6.19 -4.07
C PHE A 601 -26.03 -6.07 -3.28
N HIS A 602 -26.04 -5.26 -2.22
CA HIS A 602 -27.15 -5.17 -1.29
C HIS A 602 -27.58 -3.73 -1.05
N HIS A 603 -28.90 -3.52 -0.97
CA HIS A 603 -29.49 -2.30 -0.44
C HIS A 603 -29.83 -2.52 1.03
N VAL A 604 -29.09 -1.85 1.93
CA VAL A 604 -29.18 -2.11 3.38
C VAL A 604 -29.49 -0.83 4.16
N PRO A 605 -30.17 -0.93 5.33
CA PRO A 605 -30.34 0.21 6.21
C PRO A 605 -28.99 0.82 6.61
N TYR A 606 -28.93 2.14 6.80
CA TYR A 606 -27.72 2.81 7.32
C TYR A 606 -27.21 2.23 8.65
N THR A 607 -28.12 1.65 9.44
CA THR A 607 -27.85 1.02 10.73
C THR A 607 -27.43 -0.45 10.64
N HIS A 608 -27.37 -1.03 9.44
CA HIS A 608 -26.85 -2.39 9.24
C HIS A 608 -25.41 -2.49 9.75
N LYS A 609 -25.10 -3.55 10.50
CA LYS A 609 -23.76 -3.76 11.07
C LYS A 609 -22.89 -4.54 10.10
N LEU A 610 -21.78 -3.93 9.74
CA LEU A 610 -20.67 -4.55 9.02
C LEU A 610 -20.01 -5.65 9.86
N LYS A 611 -19.15 -6.46 9.25
CA LYS A 611 -18.39 -7.51 9.97
C LYS A 611 -17.44 -6.92 11.02
N SER A 612 -17.04 -5.66 10.85
CA SER A 612 -16.31 -4.88 11.86
C SER A 612 -17.12 -4.52 13.12
N GLY A 613 -18.45 -4.69 13.09
CA GLY A 613 -19.37 -4.30 14.15
C GLY A 613 -19.88 -2.85 14.07
N LYS A 614 -19.27 -1.99 13.24
CA LYS A 614 -19.75 -0.63 12.94
C LYS A 614 -21.00 -0.67 12.07
N THR A 615 -21.87 0.32 12.19
CA THR A 615 -22.95 0.51 11.22
C THR A 615 -22.39 1.00 9.89
N VAL A 616 -23.12 0.80 8.79
CA VAL A 616 -22.74 1.34 7.46
C VAL A 616 -22.48 2.85 7.54
N ILE A 617 -23.38 3.62 8.13
CA ILE A 617 -23.20 5.08 8.21
C ILE A 617 -22.03 5.51 9.10
N GLN A 618 -21.82 4.82 10.23
CA GLN A 618 -20.68 5.14 11.09
C GLN A 618 -19.34 4.76 10.43
N HIS A 619 -19.32 3.70 9.62
CA HIS A 619 -18.17 3.38 8.78
C HIS A 619 -17.91 4.47 7.74
N ILE A 620 -18.94 4.92 7.01
CA ILE A 620 -18.82 6.03 6.04
C ILE A 620 -18.19 7.24 6.73
N TYR A 621 -18.72 7.68 7.87
CA TYR A 621 -18.13 8.81 8.60
C TYR A 621 -16.67 8.57 8.97
N ASP A 622 -16.37 7.43 9.62
CA ASP A 622 -15.00 7.11 10.05
C ASP A 622 -14.02 7.05 8.87
N ALA A 623 -14.35 6.33 7.81
CA ALA A 623 -13.49 6.15 6.64
C ALA A 623 -13.15 7.49 5.98
N HIS A 624 -14.12 8.42 5.83
CA HIS A 624 -13.85 9.71 5.21
C HIS A 624 -12.93 10.59 6.06
N TYR A 625 -13.07 10.54 7.40
CA TYR A 625 -12.13 11.23 8.30
C TYR A 625 -10.75 10.57 8.29
N GLU A 626 -10.68 9.23 8.27
CA GLU A 626 -9.42 8.47 8.24
C GLU A 626 -8.67 8.66 6.92
N GLY A 627 -9.34 8.55 5.77
CA GLY A 627 -8.77 8.75 4.45
C GLY A 627 -8.25 10.18 4.25
N SER A 628 -9.05 11.19 4.58
CA SER A 628 -8.60 12.59 4.47
C SER A 628 -7.46 12.91 5.43
N ALA A 629 -7.41 12.29 6.62
CA ALA A 629 -6.27 12.38 7.52
C ALA A 629 -5.02 11.71 6.92
N ASN A 630 -5.16 10.53 6.32
CA ASN A 630 -4.03 9.84 5.71
C ASN A 630 -3.45 10.63 4.53
N ALA A 631 -4.29 11.26 3.71
CA ALA A 631 -3.84 12.13 2.62
C ALA A 631 -2.95 13.28 3.12
N GLN A 632 -3.17 13.82 4.33
CA GLN A 632 -2.29 14.84 4.92
C GLN A 632 -0.89 14.30 5.19
N THR A 633 -0.76 13.02 5.53
CA THR A 633 0.53 12.39 5.85
C THR A 633 1.42 12.26 4.61
N PHE A 634 0.85 12.21 3.40
CA PHE A 634 1.62 12.18 2.17
C PHE A 634 2.47 13.44 2.02
N VAL A 635 1.91 14.60 2.38
CA VAL A 635 2.60 15.90 2.32
C VAL A 635 3.80 15.92 3.27
N THR A 636 3.61 15.47 4.51
CA THR A 636 4.66 15.49 5.52
C THR A 636 5.75 14.47 5.21
N ARG A 637 5.39 13.26 4.75
CA ARG A 637 6.34 12.23 4.32
C ARG A 637 7.16 12.69 3.12
N TRP A 638 6.50 13.22 2.08
CA TRP A 638 7.18 13.75 0.90
C TRP A 638 8.13 14.90 1.26
N ALA A 639 7.73 15.81 2.16
CA ALA A 639 8.59 16.90 2.61
C ALA A 639 9.93 16.42 3.20
N THR A 640 10.00 15.21 3.77
CA THR A 640 11.25 14.64 4.28
C THR A 640 12.27 14.28 3.19
N LEU A 641 11.85 14.27 1.93
CA LEU A 641 12.67 13.99 0.75
C LEU A 641 13.31 15.25 0.15
N LYS A 642 13.08 16.43 0.75
CA LYS A 642 13.66 17.69 0.28
C LYS A 642 15.19 17.59 0.24
N GLY A 643 15.77 17.91 -0.92
CA GLY A 643 17.21 17.80 -1.16
C GLY A 643 17.71 16.39 -1.51
N LEU A 644 16.86 15.36 -1.44
CA LEU A 644 17.16 14.00 -1.90
C LEU A 644 16.59 13.69 -3.29
N ILE A 645 15.61 14.49 -3.73
CA ILE A 645 15.06 14.54 -5.09
C ILE A 645 15.43 15.91 -5.69
N ASP A 646 15.59 15.99 -7.01
CA ASP A 646 15.80 17.30 -7.66
C ASP A 646 14.59 18.22 -7.43
N GLU A 647 14.88 19.52 -7.39
CA GLU A 647 13.92 20.54 -6.97
C GLU A 647 12.67 20.58 -7.84
N THR A 648 12.81 20.41 -9.16
CA THR A 648 11.67 20.45 -10.10
C THR A 648 10.65 19.36 -9.79
N ARG A 649 11.07 18.10 -9.69
CA ARG A 649 10.14 17.01 -9.34
C ARG A 649 9.65 17.09 -7.92
N PHE A 650 10.53 17.48 -6.98
CA PHE A 650 10.17 17.63 -5.58
C PHE A 650 9.03 18.63 -5.40
N GLU A 651 9.16 19.84 -5.96
CA GLU A 651 8.16 20.91 -5.83
C GLU A 651 6.87 20.58 -6.60
N HIS A 652 6.96 19.96 -7.78
CA HIS A 652 5.77 19.52 -8.53
C HIS A 652 4.93 18.51 -7.73
N VAL A 653 5.57 17.45 -7.21
CA VAL A 653 4.85 16.44 -6.41
C VAL A 653 4.40 17.00 -5.06
N ALA A 654 5.22 17.84 -4.40
CA ALA A 654 4.84 18.47 -3.14
C ALA A 654 3.58 19.32 -3.30
N PHE A 655 3.48 20.09 -4.39
CA PHE A 655 2.30 20.86 -4.71
C PHE A 655 1.07 19.98 -4.91
N LYS A 656 1.14 18.95 -5.75
CA LYS A 656 -0.01 18.07 -6.03
C LYS A 656 -0.46 17.28 -4.81
N LEU A 657 0.46 16.78 -3.98
CA LEU A 657 0.10 16.13 -2.73
C LEU A 657 -0.53 17.11 -1.72
N ALA A 658 -0.05 18.35 -1.66
CA ALA A 658 -0.67 19.39 -0.82
C ALA A 658 -2.07 19.75 -1.30
N TYR A 659 -2.26 19.85 -2.62
CA TYR A 659 -3.56 20.05 -3.24
C TYR A 659 -4.51 18.88 -2.92
N GLN A 660 -4.09 17.63 -3.17
CA GLN A 660 -4.85 16.42 -2.85
C GLN A 660 -5.25 16.37 -1.37
N ALA A 661 -4.32 16.70 -0.48
CA ALA A 661 -4.60 16.77 0.95
C ALA A 661 -5.68 17.83 1.26
N GLY A 662 -5.63 19.01 0.63
CA GLY A 662 -6.67 20.02 0.74
C GLY A 662 -8.03 19.54 0.21
N HIS A 663 -8.05 19.01 -1.01
CA HIS A 663 -9.26 18.56 -1.69
C HIS A 663 -9.90 17.32 -1.03
N SER A 664 -9.10 16.45 -0.38
CA SER A 664 -9.63 15.32 0.42
C SER A 664 -10.55 15.77 1.58
N LEU A 665 -10.37 17.01 2.08
CA LEU A 665 -11.26 17.59 3.10
C LEU A 665 -12.59 18.04 2.50
N VAL A 666 -12.57 18.56 1.26
CA VAL A 666 -13.78 18.91 0.49
C VAL A 666 -14.60 17.64 0.26
N TRP A 667 -13.95 16.57 -0.20
CA TRP A 667 -14.54 15.23 -0.33
C TRP A 667 -15.16 14.72 0.98
N ARG A 668 -14.37 14.69 2.06
CA ARG A 668 -14.83 14.25 3.38
C ARG A 668 -16.07 15.03 3.83
N ASP A 669 -16.01 16.35 3.80
CA ASP A 669 -17.08 17.20 4.31
C ASP A 669 -18.33 17.07 3.44
N SER A 670 -18.17 17.07 2.11
CA SER A 670 -19.30 16.96 1.17
C SER A 670 -20.03 15.62 1.34
N VAL A 671 -19.32 14.50 1.32
CA VAL A 671 -19.95 13.17 1.43
C VAL A 671 -20.59 12.95 2.80
N ASN A 672 -19.90 13.32 3.89
CA ASN A 672 -20.45 13.15 5.23
C ASN A 672 -21.66 14.05 5.48
N ASN A 673 -21.61 15.32 5.05
CA ASN A 673 -22.75 16.23 5.20
C ASN A 673 -23.93 15.81 4.32
N PHE A 674 -23.68 15.31 3.10
CA PHE A 674 -24.73 14.74 2.25
C PHE A 674 -25.44 13.59 2.94
N TYR A 675 -24.71 12.58 3.43
CA TYR A 675 -25.37 11.43 4.07
C TYR A 675 -25.97 11.77 5.43
N LEU A 676 -25.39 12.69 6.21
CA LEU A 676 -26.02 13.21 7.43
C LEU A 676 -27.35 13.91 7.10
N ALA A 677 -27.38 14.78 6.09
CA ALA A 677 -28.61 15.44 5.65
C ALA A 677 -29.64 14.44 5.10
N LYS A 678 -29.17 13.37 4.44
CA LYS A 678 -30.02 12.33 3.86
C LYS A 678 -30.69 11.47 4.93
N CYS A 679 -29.92 10.90 5.87
CA CYS A 679 -30.40 9.89 6.82
C CYS A 679 -30.73 10.44 8.22
N GLY A 680 -30.17 11.59 8.61
CA GLY A 680 -30.37 12.20 9.92
C GLY A 680 -29.72 11.47 11.11
N ILE A 681 -28.84 10.48 10.86
CA ILE A 681 -28.12 9.75 11.91
C ILE A 681 -26.84 10.52 12.25
N PRO A 682 -26.64 10.97 13.51
CA PRO A 682 -25.44 11.71 13.88
C PRO A 682 -24.20 10.80 13.89
N ASP A 683 -23.04 11.38 13.62
CA ASP A 683 -21.74 10.73 13.86
C ASP A 683 -21.53 10.51 15.37
N ASP A 684 -21.21 9.27 15.76
CA ASP A 684 -21.00 8.89 17.16
C ASP A 684 -19.90 9.72 17.84
N LYS A 685 -18.94 10.22 17.06
CA LYS A 685 -17.83 11.08 17.53
C LYS A 685 -18.14 12.58 17.44
N ASN A 686 -19.34 12.95 16.99
CA ASN A 686 -19.80 14.33 16.83
C ASN A 686 -18.84 15.23 16.03
N ARG A 687 -18.26 14.70 14.94
CA ARG A 687 -17.34 15.47 14.07
C ARG A 687 -18.07 16.09 12.87
N VAL A 688 -18.99 15.36 12.24
CA VAL A 688 -19.71 15.81 11.04
C VAL A 688 -20.56 17.04 11.39
N GLY A 689 -20.45 18.11 10.60
CA GLY A 689 -21.11 19.39 10.84
C GLY A 689 -20.58 20.18 12.06
N ASN A 690 -19.53 19.70 12.74
CA ASN A 690 -18.99 20.30 13.95
C ASN A 690 -17.51 20.66 13.78
N TYR A 691 -17.24 21.91 13.40
CA TYR A 691 -15.90 22.37 13.05
C TYR A 691 -15.38 23.43 14.05
N PRO A 692 -14.80 23.02 15.20
CA PRO A 692 -14.50 23.94 16.32
C PRO A 692 -13.43 25.00 16.01
N TRP A 693 -12.68 24.84 14.92
CA TRP A 693 -11.61 25.75 14.49
C TRP A 693 -11.98 26.51 13.22
N ARG A 694 -13.21 26.39 12.73
CA ARG A 694 -13.70 26.99 11.50
C ARG A 694 -14.51 28.25 11.81
N ILE A 695 -14.33 29.26 10.97
CA ILE A 695 -15.12 30.48 10.93
C ILE A 695 -15.72 30.55 9.53
N GLU A 696 -17.05 30.48 9.45
CA GLU A 696 -17.77 30.56 8.19
C GLU A 696 -17.63 31.95 7.59
N ALA A 697 -17.33 32.06 6.30
CA ALA A 697 -17.03 33.35 5.69
C ALA A 697 -18.26 34.27 5.70
N GLU A 698 -19.47 33.73 5.58
CA GLU A 698 -20.73 34.47 5.69
C GLU A 698 -21.03 34.99 7.11
N SER A 699 -20.29 34.52 8.14
CA SER A 699 -20.39 35.02 9.50
C SER A 699 -19.45 36.19 9.80
N MET A 700 -18.53 36.50 8.88
CA MET A 700 -17.58 37.60 9.00
C MET A 700 -18.24 38.95 8.71
N GLN A 701 -17.58 40.04 9.10
CA GLN A 701 -17.96 41.38 8.66
C GLN A 701 -17.55 41.58 7.20
N LEU A 702 -18.52 41.79 6.31
CA LEU A 702 -18.33 41.86 4.87
C LEU A 702 -18.36 43.29 4.34
N ASN A 703 -17.43 43.64 3.45
CA ASN A 703 -17.44 44.85 2.64
C ASN A 703 -17.10 44.50 1.19
N GLY A 704 -18.02 44.74 0.25
CA GLY A 704 -17.85 44.35 -1.16
C GLY A 704 -18.17 42.88 -1.46
N TYR A 705 -18.24 42.00 -0.46
CA TYR A 705 -18.73 40.63 -0.57
C TYR A 705 -20.25 40.51 -0.38
N THR A 706 -20.87 39.55 -1.07
CA THR A 706 -22.28 39.15 -0.89
C THR A 706 -22.39 37.65 -0.63
N ILE A 707 -23.33 37.25 0.23
CA ILE A 707 -23.59 35.84 0.56
C ILE A 707 -24.43 35.20 -0.55
N VAL A 708 -24.02 34.04 -1.03
CA VAL A 708 -24.72 33.25 -2.04
C VAL A 708 -24.93 31.81 -1.54
N GLY A 709 -25.95 31.13 -2.06
CA GLY A 709 -26.12 29.69 -1.86
C GLY A 709 -25.27 28.91 -2.86
N VAL A 710 -24.75 27.77 -2.43
CA VAL A 710 -23.93 26.86 -3.26
C VAL A 710 -24.80 25.68 -3.71
N THR A 711 -24.59 25.19 -4.94
CA THR A 711 -25.32 24.04 -5.48
C THR A 711 -24.35 23.06 -6.14
N PRO A 712 -24.21 21.83 -5.62
CA PRO A 712 -24.96 21.27 -4.49
C PRO A 712 -24.53 21.88 -3.14
N PRO A 713 -25.42 22.00 -2.14
CA PRO A 713 -25.12 22.70 -0.88
C PRO A 713 -24.00 22.03 -0.08
N GLU A 714 -23.83 20.71 -0.18
CA GLU A 714 -22.75 19.99 0.50
C GLU A 714 -21.34 20.36 0.01
N ALA A 715 -21.21 21.03 -1.16
CA ALA A 715 -19.93 21.50 -1.68
C ALA A 715 -19.37 22.73 -0.94
N ALA A 716 -20.14 23.33 -0.01
CA ALA A 716 -19.71 24.43 0.84
C ALA A 716 -20.11 24.20 2.30
N SER A 717 -19.29 24.70 3.23
CA SER A 717 -19.64 24.66 4.65
C SER A 717 -20.92 25.46 4.89
N GLY A 718 -21.90 24.88 5.58
CA GLY A 718 -23.21 25.53 5.79
C GLY A 718 -24.05 25.77 4.52
N GLY A 719 -23.60 25.29 3.34
CA GLY A 719 -24.29 25.45 2.07
C GLY A 719 -24.23 26.85 1.46
N ARG A 720 -23.30 27.69 1.92
CA ARG A 720 -23.17 29.09 1.50
C ARG A 720 -21.72 29.46 1.27
N ALA A 721 -21.51 30.51 0.48
CA ALA A 721 -20.21 31.12 0.26
C ALA A 721 -20.38 32.64 0.18
N ILE A 722 -19.27 33.38 0.20
CA ILE A 722 -19.25 34.81 -0.11
C ILE A 722 -18.55 35.06 -1.45
N VAL A 723 -19.09 35.98 -2.25
CA VAL A 723 -18.62 36.31 -3.61
C VAL A 723 -18.51 37.82 -3.76
N ALA A 724 -17.46 38.33 -4.42
CA ALA A 724 -17.32 39.75 -4.64
C ALA A 724 -18.45 40.28 -5.54
N SER A 725 -19.04 41.42 -5.17
CA SER A 725 -20.21 42.00 -5.83
C SER A 725 -19.87 42.90 -7.04
N SER A 726 -18.59 43.19 -7.25
CA SER A 726 -18.07 44.00 -8.36
C SER A 726 -16.61 43.62 -8.64
N LEU A 727 -15.95 44.30 -9.59
CA LEU A 727 -14.52 44.13 -9.86
C LEU A 727 -13.61 44.90 -8.88
N GLU A 728 -14.18 45.62 -7.91
CA GLU A 728 -13.43 46.27 -6.84
C GLU A 728 -13.02 45.24 -5.78
N LYS A 729 -11.99 45.54 -5.00
CA LYS A 729 -11.57 44.65 -3.91
C LYS A 729 -12.69 44.44 -2.88
N ALA A 730 -12.84 43.21 -2.40
CA ALA A 730 -13.78 42.82 -1.36
C ALA A 730 -13.03 42.36 -0.09
N VAL A 731 -13.61 42.61 1.08
CA VAL A 731 -12.96 42.41 2.38
C VAL A 731 -13.90 41.66 3.33
N ALA A 732 -13.42 40.59 3.94
CA ALA A 732 -14.08 39.86 5.02
C ALA A 732 -13.21 39.92 6.29
N THR A 733 -13.77 40.38 7.41
CA THR A 733 -13.02 40.60 8.67
C THR A 733 -13.71 39.93 9.85
N THR A 734 -12.94 39.35 10.78
CA THR A 734 -13.45 38.75 12.01
C THR A 734 -12.46 38.88 13.18
N THR A 735 -12.97 38.85 14.40
CA THR A 735 -12.15 38.82 15.62
C THR A 735 -11.97 37.38 16.09
N LEU A 736 -10.72 36.95 16.24
CA LEU A 736 -10.39 35.59 16.65
C LEU A 736 -10.59 35.41 18.16
N THR A 737 -11.43 34.44 18.54
CA THR A 737 -11.69 34.07 19.94
C THR A 737 -10.82 32.90 20.42
N PHE A 738 -9.87 32.45 19.60
CA PHE A 738 -8.99 31.33 19.92
C PHE A 738 -7.88 31.72 20.91
N PRO A 739 -7.46 30.82 21.82
CA PRO A 739 -6.39 31.11 22.78
C PRO A 739 -5.10 31.56 22.12
N SER A 740 -4.38 32.47 22.76
CA SER A 740 -3.10 32.99 22.24
C SER A 740 -2.04 31.88 22.12
N ARG A 741 -1.65 31.53 20.88
CA ARG A 741 -0.57 30.57 20.55
C ARG A 741 -0.30 30.58 19.04
N ARG A 742 0.54 29.66 18.57
CA ARG A 742 0.80 29.44 17.15
C ARG A 742 -0.26 28.55 16.51
N TYR A 743 -0.70 28.92 15.31
CA TYR A 743 -1.70 28.23 14.51
C TYR A 743 -1.27 28.12 13.05
N ASP A 744 -1.82 27.14 12.35
CA ASP A 744 -1.90 27.13 10.89
C ASP A 744 -3.22 27.79 10.49
N ILE A 745 -3.16 28.84 9.68
CA ILE A 745 -4.33 29.51 9.11
C ILE A 745 -4.58 28.94 7.73
N ALA A 746 -5.81 28.53 7.45
CA ALA A 746 -6.11 27.91 6.19
C ALA A 746 -7.44 28.41 5.63
N VAL A 747 -7.40 28.92 4.40
CA VAL A 747 -8.53 29.56 3.73
C VAL A 747 -9.08 28.63 2.66
N ASN A 748 -10.36 28.31 2.76
CA ASN A 748 -11.10 27.57 1.76
C ASN A 748 -11.79 28.55 0.82
N TYR A 749 -11.58 28.33 -0.48
CA TYR A 749 -12.03 29.23 -1.55
C TYR A 749 -12.40 28.40 -2.78
N PHE A 750 -13.00 29.05 -3.77
CA PHE A 750 -13.35 28.41 -5.04
C PHE A 750 -12.46 28.99 -6.14
N ASP A 751 -11.80 28.12 -6.90
CA ASP A 751 -10.95 28.46 -8.04
C ASP A 751 -11.73 28.20 -9.34
N HIS A 752 -12.14 29.26 -10.02
CA HIS A 752 -12.97 29.17 -11.22
C HIS A 752 -12.11 29.07 -12.49
N THR A 753 -12.54 28.22 -13.41
CA THR A 753 -11.90 28.01 -14.71
C THR A 753 -11.52 29.31 -15.42
N GLY A 754 -10.22 29.44 -15.71
CA GLY A 754 -9.64 30.55 -16.46
C GLY A 754 -9.64 31.91 -15.76
N GLY A 755 -9.97 31.96 -14.45
CA GLY A 755 -9.82 33.13 -13.59
C GLY A 755 -8.46 33.18 -12.89
N HIS A 756 -8.12 34.35 -12.38
CA HIS A 756 -6.87 34.69 -11.69
C HIS A 756 -7.13 35.67 -10.54
N ALA A 757 -8.18 35.44 -9.76
CA ALA A 757 -8.47 36.28 -8.61
C ALA A 757 -7.31 36.21 -7.61
N ARG A 758 -6.92 37.37 -7.07
CA ARG A 758 -5.87 37.44 -6.05
C ARG A 758 -6.49 37.53 -4.67
N TYR A 759 -5.80 36.97 -3.68
CA TYR A 759 -6.21 37.03 -2.30
C TYR A 759 -5.05 37.44 -1.39
N GLU A 760 -5.38 38.15 -0.31
CA GLU A 760 -4.44 38.53 0.75
C GLU A 760 -5.06 38.22 2.12
N VAL A 761 -4.28 37.61 3.02
CA VAL A 761 -4.69 37.35 4.41
C VAL A 761 -3.86 38.21 5.34
N LEU A 762 -4.52 38.96 6.21
CA LEU A 762 -3.92 39.84 7.20
C LEU A 762 -4.30 39.42 8.62
N LEU A 763 -3.36 39.53 9.56
CA LEU A 763 -3.59 39.40 11.00
C LEU A 763 -3.12 40.68 11.70
N ASP A 764 -4.01 41.36 12.41
CA ASP A 764 -3.77 42.67 13.04
C ASP A 764 -3.17 43.69 12.04
N GLY A 765 -3.66 43.69 10.80
CA GLY A 765 -3.20 44.54 9.70
C GLY A 765 -1.84 44.16 9.09
N LYS A 766 -1.24 43.02 9.48
CA LYS A 766 0.02 42.51 8.91
C LYS A 766 -0.24 41.33 7.99
N ALA A 767 0.45 41.31 6.84
CA ALA A 767 0.33 40.20 5.89
C ALA A 767 0.79 38.87 6.49
N VAL A 768 -0.08 37.87 6.41
CA VAL A 768 0.18 36.45 6.67
C VAL A 768 0.59 35.75 5.38
N GLY A 769 -0.07 36.08 4.25
CA GLY A 769 0.29 35.59 2.94
C GLY A 769 -0.68 36.04 1.84
N GLU A 770 -0.31 35.75 0.59
CA GLU A 770 -1.10 36.03 -0.61
C GLU A 770 -1.05 34.85 -1.59
N TRP A 771 -2.07 34.70 -2.42
CA TRP A 771 -2.11 33.72 -3.52
C TRP A 771 -3.01 34.19 -4.66
N THR A 772 -2.95 33.47 -5.78
CA THR A 772 -3.83 33.62 -6.94
C THR A 772 -4.61 32.31 -7.13
N SER A 773 -5.88 32.39 -7.52
CA SER A 773 -6.61 31.24 -8.07
C SER A 773 -6.12 30.97 -9.49
N ASP A 774 -5.11 30.11 -9.64
CA ASP A 774 -4.49 29.74 -10.93
C ASP A 774 -4.28 28.23 -11.07
N LEU A 775 -5.15 27.44 -10.41
CA LEU A 775 -4.99 26.00 -10.33
C LEU A 775 -5.13 25.31 -11.69
N ASP A 776 -5.90 25.86 -12.62
CA ASP A 776 -6.01 25.37 -14.00
C ASP A 776 -4.63 25.26 -14.67
N THR A 777 -3.83 26.30 -14.50
CA THR A 777 -2.48 26.43 -15.07
C THR A 777 -1.48 25.53 -14.33
N ARG A 778 -1.65 25.38 -13.02
CA ARG A 778 -0.74 24.62 -12.16
C ARG A 778 -0.99 23.11 -12.19
N LEU A 779 -2.23 22.69 -12.33
CA LEU A 779 -2.64 21.28 -12.37
C LEU A 779 -2.72 20.74 -13.79
N GLY A 780 -2.80 21.63 -14.80
CA GLY A 780 -2.69 21.31 -16.22
C GLY A 780 -4.03 21.04 -16.92
N HIS A 781 -5.16 21.32 -16.26
CA HIS A 781 -6.51 21.22 -16.82
C HIS A 781 -7.53 22.05 -16.01
N ASP A 782 -8.65 22.39 -16.64
CA ASP A 782 -9.75 23.16 -16.06
C ASP A 782 -10.70 22.30 -15.22
N PHE A 783 -11.26 22.85 -14.13
CA PHE A 783 -12.17 22.12 -13.23
C PHE A 783 -13.64 22.49 -13.40
N SER A 784 -14.04 23.74 -13.15
CA SER A 784 -15.43 24.21 -13.23
C SER A 784 -15.54 25.74 -13.21
N GLU A 785 -16.59 26.27 -13.84
CA GLU A 785 -17.00 27.68 -13.72
C GLU A 785 -18.02 27.91 -12.59
N TYR A 786 -18.43 26.87 -11.87
CA TYR A 786 -19.43 26.94 -10.80
C TYR A 786 -18.80 26.87 -9.41
N LEU A 787 -19.54 27.33 -8.40
CA LEU A 787 -19.25 27.08 -6.98
C LEU A 787 -19.70 25.66 -6.64
N ASP A 788 -18.79 24.71 -6.72
CA ASP A 788 -19.07 23.28 -6.54
C ASP A 788 -17.84 22.54 -5.99
N GLY A 789 -17.95 21.22 -5.85
CA GLY A 789 -16.86 20.38 -5.36
C GLY A 789 -15.64 20.35 -6.29
N HIS A 790 -15.76 20.79 -7.54
CA HIS A 790 -14.66 20.79 -8.53
C HIS A 790 -13.77 22.02 -8.36
N SER A 791 -14.38 23.19 -8.11
CA SER A 791 -13.66 24.45 -7.89
C SER A 791 -13.26 24.66 -6.41
N ALA A 792 -13.91 23.97 -5.47
CA ALA A 792 -13.61 24.07 -4.05
C ALA A 792 -12.18 23.57 -3.73
N THR A 793 -11.40 24.44 -3.10
CA THR A 793 -9.99 24.17 -2.78
C THR A 793 -9.56 24.92 -1.52
N ARG A 794 -8.26 24.85 -1.20
CA ARG A 794 -7.70 25.38 0.03
C ARG A 794 -6.24 25.80 -0.09
N VAL A 795 -5.90 26.90 0.58
CA VAL A 795 -4.52 27.34 0.83
C VAL A 795 -4.20 27.32 2.33
N TYR A 796 -2.93 27.13 2.68
CA TYR A 796 -2.43 27.05 4.07
C TYR A 796 -1.27 28.01 4.33
N PHE A 797 -1.29 28.64 5.50
CA PHE A 797 -0.22 29.47 6.06
C PHE A 797 0.17 28.91 7.42
N ARG A 798 1.38 28.36 7.51
CA ARG A 798 1.82 27.63 8.70
C ARG A 798 2.50 28.51 9.73
N GLY A 799 2.35 28.17 11.00
CA GLY A 799 3.15 28.75 12.08
C GLY A 799 2.86 30.24 12.37
N VAL A 800 1.62 30.67 12.23
CA VAL A 800 1.16 32.04 12.47
C VAL A 800 0.90 32.26 13.96
N ASP A 801 1.53 33.27 14.54
CA ASP A 801 1.33 33.64 15.94
C ASP A 801 0.02 34.44 16.11
N VAL A 802 -1.01 33.81 16.70
CA VAL A 802 -2.33 34.41 16.93
C VAL A 802 -2.47 34.80 18.40
N ARG A 803 -3.02 35.99 18.65
CA ARG A 803 -3.45 36.41 19.98
C ARG A 803 -4.97 36.36 20.08
N GLU A 804 -5.47 36.02 21.26
CA GLU A 804 -6.90 36.11 21.54
C GLU A 804 -7.34 37.57 21.37
N GLY A 805 -8.37 37.79 20.56
CA GLY A 805 -8.83 39.12 20.15
C GLY A 805 -8.12 39.69 18.91
N SER A 806 -7.17 38.97 18.29
CA SER A 806 -6.56 39.42 17.02
C SER A 806 -7.62 39.54 15.91
N GLU A 807 -7.45 40.52 15.04
CA GLU A 807 -8.31 40.73 13.88
C GLU A 807 -7.74 39.99 12.66
N LEU A 808 -8.51 39.05 12.11
CA LEU A 808 -8.20 38.36 10.87
C LEU A 808 -8.99 38.99 9.73
N THR A 809 -8.31 39.35 8.64
CA THR A 809 -8.91 39.91 7.44
C THR A 809 -8.50 39.13 6.20
N VAL A 810 -9.46 38.80 5.34
CA VAL A 810 -9.23 38.21 4.01
C VAL A 810 -9.71 39.20 2.96
N ILE A 811 -8.82 39.58 2.04
CA ILE A 811 -9.09 40.51 0.94
C ILE A 811 -9.09 39.72 -0.36
N GLY A 812 -10.13 39.86 -1.17
CA GLY A 812 -10.21 39.30 -2.53
C GLY A 812 -10.17 40.39 -3.59
N TYR A 813 -9.47 40.10 -4.68
CA TYR A 813 -9.32 40.94 -5.86
C TYR A 813 -9.84 40.15 -7.07
N PRO A 814 -11.12 40.31 -7.44
CA PRO A 814 -11.72 39.59 -8.55
C PRO A 814 -11.18 40.05 -9.90
N ASP A 815 -11.21 39.18 -10.91
CA ASP A 815 -10.74 39.48 -12.27
C ASP A 815 -11.86 39.41 -13.34
N GLY A 816 -13.08 39.08 -12.91
CA GLY A 816 -14.29 38.99 -13.73
C GLY A 816 -14.63 37.60 -14.22
N LYS A 817 -13.66 36.68 -14.27
CA LYS A 817 -13.93 35.25 -14.47
C LYS A 817 -13.98 34.52 -13.13
N ASP A 818 -13.10 34.90 -12.22
CA ASP A 818 -13.18 34.54 -10.82
C ASP A 818 -13.53 35.77 -9.98
N MET A 819 -14.65 35.67 -9.27
CA MET A 819 -15.18 36.72 -8.40
C MET A 819 -14.67 36.63 -6.95
N ALA A 820 -13.48 36.04 -6.76
CA ALA A 820 -12.76 35.93 -5.49
C ALA A 820 -13.58 35.25 -4.39
N SER A 821 -14.21 34.12 -4.69
CA SER A 821 -15.19 33.50 -3.79
C SER A 821 -14.53 32.78 -2.61
N LEU A 822 -15.13 32.86 -1.41
CA LEU A 822 -14.63 32.24 -0.16
C LEU A 822 -15.72 31.41 0.52
N ASP A 823 -15.33 30.27 1.09
CA ASP A 823 -16.21 29.39 1.87
C ASP A 823 -16.02 29.65 3.38
N TYR A 824 -14.83 29.36 3.90
CA TYR A 824 -14.52 29.56 5.32
C TYR A 824 -13.02 29.76 5.57
N VAL A 825 -12.68 30.18 6.79
CA VAL A 825 -11.31 30.15 7.30
C VAL A 825 -11.22 29.17 8.47
N SER A 826 -10.13 28.41 8.57
CA SER A 826 -9.82 27.67 9.80
C SER A 826 -8.55 28.17 10.46
N VAL A 827 -8.57 28.25 11.79
CA VAL A 827 -7.45 28.66 12.64
C VAL A 827 -7.06 27.47 13.49
N LEU A 828 -6.13 26.69 12.97
CA LEU A 828 -5.88 25.32 13.38
C LEU A 828 -4.67 25.31 14.29
N PRO A 829 -4.76 24.81 15.53
CA PRO A 829 -3.62 24.81 16.44
C PRO A 829 -2.41 24.20 15.76
N GLU A 830 -1.19 24.68 16.02
CA GLU A 830 0.01 24.04 15.47
C GLU A 830 -0.03 22.53 15.80
N GLY A 831 0.00 21.69 14.76
CA GLY A 831 -0.21 20.24 14.87
C GLY A 831 -1.67 19.74 14.81
N ARG A 832 -2.69 20.58 14.58
CA ARG A 832 -4.12 20.18 14.52
C ARG A 832 -4.79 20.38 13.16
N ASN A 833 -4.04 20.48 12.08
CA ASN A 833 -4.52 20.09 10.74
C ASN A 833 -3.39 19.51 9.88
N ALA A 834 -2.80 18.46 10.43
CA ALA A 834 -2.85 17.14 9.82
C ALA A 834 -3.16 16.21 11.00
N CYS A 835 -4.16 15.35 10.88
CA CYS A 835 -4.55 14.37 11.89
C CYS A 835 -5.37 14.91 13.09
N HIS A 836 -6.41 14.16 13.44
CA HIS A 836 -6.57 13.79 14.83
C HIS A 836 -5.19 13.30 15.31
N PHE A 837 -4.53 14.05 16.17
CA PHE A 837 -3.68 13.41 17.16
C PHE A 837 -4.59 12.58 18.08
N SER A 838 -5.01 11.42 17.59
CA SER A 838 -4.54 10.18 18.16
C SER A 838 -3.37 9.74 17.28
N GLU A 839 -2.18 10.22 17.63
CA GLU A 839 -0.87 9.79 17.10
C GLU A 839 -0.62 10.07 15.60
N MET A 840 -0.33 11.34 15.24
CA MET A 840 0.90 11.52 14.46
C MET A 840 1.97 10.94 15.37
N GLU A 841 2.55 9.81 14.99
CA GLU A 841 3.76 9.35 15.63
C GLU A 841 4.78 10.46 15.43
N SER A 842 4.86 11.31 16.46
CA SER A 842 6.09 11.94 16.86
C SER A 842 7.23 10.97 16.53
N PRO A 843 8.37 11.43 15.99
CA PRO A 843 9.52 10.54 15.81
C PRO A 843 9.74 9.75 17.09
N PHE A 844 9.46 10.37 18.23
CA PHE A 844 9.25 9.69 19.50
C PHE A 844 7.93 8.91 19.56
N LYS A 845 8.03 7.58 19.45
CA LYS A 845 6.96 6.64 19.78
C LYS A 845 7.20 6.07 21.17
N TRP A 846 6.16 5.53 21.78
CA TRP A 846 6.34 4.67 22.93
C TRP A 846 7.03 3.37 22.50
N VAL A 847 8.18 3.10 23.09
CA VAL A 847 8.95 1.87 22.91
C VAL A 847 8.93 1.13 24.23
N THR A 848 8.56 -0.15 24.20
CA THR A 848 8.60 -1.00 25.40
C THR A 848 10.06 -1.31 25.72
N VAL A 849 10.53 -0.80 26.85
CA VAL A 849 11.94 -0.91 27.27
C VAL A 849 12.14 -1.91 28.41
N TRP A 850 11.04 -2.37 28.99
CA TRP A 850 10.99 -3.48 29.94
C TRP A 850 9.57 -4.03 29.96
N ALA A 851 9.43 -5.35 29.90
CA ALA A 851 8.16 -6.02 30.13
C ALA A 851 8.41 -7.48 30.53
N PRO A 852 7.76 -7.98 31.59
CA PRO A 852 7.60 -9.39 31.86
C PRO A 852 6.33 -9.93 31.20
N THR A 853 6.21 -11.25 31.03
CA THR A 853 4.93 -11.86 30.66
C THR A 853 3.99 -11.92 31.88
N PRO A 854 2.78 -11.34 31.80
CA PRO A 854 1.74 -11.54 32.81
C PRO A 854 1.34 -13.02 32.89
N GLN A 855 1.26 -13.55 34.11
CA GLN A 855 0.88 -14.92 34.43
C GLN A 855 -0.20 -14.94 35.53
N PRO A 856 -1.05 -15.97 35.56
CA PRO A 856 -1.85 -16.24 36.76
C PRO A 856 -0.90 -16.59 37.91
N THR A 857 -1.14 -16.02 39.09
CA THR A 857 -0.33 -16.35 40.27
C THR A 857 -0.73 -17.72 40.82
N GLU A 858 0.19 -18.69 40.77
CA GLU A 858 -0.02 -20.00 41.37
C GLU A 858 -0.01 -19.88 42.92
N GLU A 859 -0.66 -20.82 43.61
CA GLU A 859 -0.79 -20.81 45.08
C GLU A 859 0.58 -20.68 45.80
N ALA A 860 1.63 -21.30 45.23
CA ALA A 860 2.98 -21.25 45.79
C ALA A 860 3.69 -19.88 45.62
N ASP A 861 3.25 -19.09 44.66
CA ASP A 861 3.81 -17.76 44.33
C ASP A 861 2.93 -16.61 44.86
N MET A 862 1.86 -16.94 45.59
CA MET A 862 1.04 -15.96 46.30
C MET A 862 1.84 -15.31 47.43
N PRO A 863 1.59 -14.02 47.74
CA PRO A 863 2.19 -13.42 48.91
C PRO A 863 1.70 -14.15 50.17
N SER A 864 2.52 -14.12 51.23
CA SER A 864 2.28 -14.91 52.45
C SER A 864 0.88 -14.68 53.04
N CYS A 865 0.45 -15.58 53.94
CA CYS A 865 -0.86 -15.46 54.61
C CYS A 865 -1.03 -14.15 55.43
N LEU A 866 0.05 -13.40 55.65
CA LEU A 866 -0.01 -12.05 56.20
C LEU A 866 -0.70 -11.06 55.25
N TYR A 867 -0.47 -11.22 53.94
CA TYR A 867 -0.99 -10.37 52.87
C TYR A 867 -2.14 -11.01 52.07
N THR A 868 -2.44 -12.29 52.31
CA THR A 868 -3.55 -13.02 51.67
C THR A 868 -4.49 -13.57 52.74
N GLN A 869 -5.71 -13.02 52.84
CA GLN A 869 -6.71 -13.43 53.84
C GLN A 869 -8.13 -13.41 53.25
N HIS A 870 -8.97 -14.41 53.57
CA HIS A 870 -10.42 -14.43 53.30
C HIS A 870 -10.80 -13.90 51.89
N GLU A 871 -10.20 -14.51 50.86
CA GLU A 871 -10.42 -14.16 49.43
C GLU A 871 -9.90 -12.77 48.99
N VAL A 872 -9.21 -12.02 49.85
CA VAL A 872 -8.58 -10.73 49.52
C VAL A 872 -7.05 -10.85 49.55
N ALA A 873 -6.39 -10.40 48.50
CA ALA A 873 -4.93 -10.28 48.41
C ALA A 873 -4.48 -8.82 48.55
N PHE A 874 -3.35 -8.58 49.22
CA PHE A 874 -2.72 -7.27 49.39
C PHE A 874 -3.59 -6.18 50.01
N GLN A 875 -4.50 -6.54 50.93
CA GLN A 875 -5.31 -5.54 51.64
C GLN A 875 -4.41 -4.59 52.45
N ASN A 876 -4.63 -3.28 52.30
CA ASN A 876 -3.84 -2.23 52.95
C ASN A 876 -2.32 -2.44 52.82
N THR A 877 -1.85 -2.77 51.62
CA THR A 877 -0.45 -3.17 51.40
C THR A 877 0.25 -2.25 50.39
N THR A 878 1.47 -1.86 50.73
CA THR A 878 2.43 -1.25 49.82
C THR A 878 3.35 -2.33 49.25
N ILE A 879 3.50 -2.36 47.93
CA ILE A 879 4.33 -3.28 47.15
C ILE A 879 5.40 -2.44 46.44
N ARG A 880 6.68 -2.60 46.78
CA ARG A 880 7.80 -1.91 46.12
C ARG A 880 8.63 -2.89 45.31
N GLN A 881 8.77 -2.62 44.02
CA GLN A 881 9.31 -3.54 43.03
C GLN A 881 10.36 -2.82 42.20
N THR A 882 11.50 -3.44 41.93
CA THR A 882 12.51 -2.86 41.03
C THR A 882 12.57 -3.58 39.70
N LEU A 883 12.92 -2.82 38.65
CA LEU A 883 13.11 -3.32 37.29
C LEU A 883 14.27 -2.58 36.61
N ARG A 884 14.89 -3.22 35.62
CA ARG A 884 15.98 -2.63 34.84
C ARG A 884 15.49 -2.31 33.43
N VAL A 885 15.53 -1.04 33.03
CA VAL A 885 15.13 -0.65 31.67
C VAL A 885 16.27 -0.84 30.67
N THR A 886 15.94 -1.18 29.43
CA THR A 886 16.92 -1.49 28.37
C THR A 886 17.05 -0.40 27.30
N ALA A 887 16.41 0.75 27.49
CA ALA A 887 16.70 1.98 26.77
C ALA A 887 16.42 3.18 27.67
N GLY A 888 16.85 4.37 27.26
CA GLY A 888 16.75 5.61 28.05
C GLY A 888 16.17 6.77 27.26
N GLY A 889 15.43 7.64 27.94
CA GLY A 889 14.75 8.80 27.38
C GLY A 889 14.13 9.68 28.47
N ASP A 890 13.46 10.75 28.07
CA ASP A 890 12.98 11.79 28.99
C ASP A 890 11.57 11.55 29.56
N TYR A 891 10.75 10.77 28.85
CA TYR A 891 9.36 10.53 29.20
C TYR A 891 9.09 9.02 29.31
N ILE A 892 8.42 8.63 30.39
CA ILE A 892 8.13 7.25 30.76
C ILE A 892 6.63 7.08 31.03
N ARG A 893 6.09 5.89 30.75
CA ARG A 893 4.77 5.45 31.25
C ARG A 893 4.82 3.99 31.68
N ILE A 894 3.91 3.61 32.57
CA ILE A 894 3.89 2.30 33.24
C ILE A 894 2.60 1.57 32.90
N ARG A 895 2.69 0.27 32.62
CA ARG A 895 1.55 -0.61 32.43
C ARG A 895 1.32 -1.50 33.65
N LEU A 896 0.08 -1.52 34.11
CA LEU A 896 -0.39 -2.39 35.18
C LEU A 896 -1.48 -3.32 34.63
N SER A 897 -1.50 -4.59 35.05
CA SER A 897 -2.37 -5.61 34.51
C SER A 897 -3.16 -6.34 35.59
N ASN A 898 -4.44 -6.58 35.27
CA ASN A 898 -5.35 -7.44 36.00
C ASN A 898 -5.91 -8.53 35.07
N LEU A 899 -5.06 -9.02 34.15
CA LEU A 899 -5.47 -9.91 33.06
C LEU A 899 -6.04 -11.24 33.53
N PHE A 900 -5.54 -11.77 34.65
CA PHE A 900 -6.01 -13.02 35.24
C PHE A 900 -6.92 -12.82 36.46
N GLY A 901 -7.21 -11.55 36.81
CA GLY A 901 -8.20 -11.25 37.84
C GLY A 901 -9.60 -11.26 37.28
N LEU A 902 -10.56 -11.68 38.10
CA LEU A 902 -11.99 -11.63 37.80
C LEU A 902 -12.68 -10.41 38.39
N GLU A 903 -12.10 -9.84 39.44
CA GLU A 903 -12.62 -8.66 40.15
C GLU A 903 -11.86 -7.41 39.77
N ILE A 904 -12.42 -6.24 40.07
CA ILE A 904 -11.75 -4.96 39.80
C ILE A 904 -10.55 -4.79 40.76
N LEU A 905 -9.37 -4.54 40.20
CA LEU A 905 -8.18 -4.16 40.97
C LEU A 905 -8.21 -2.66 41.27
N HIS A 906 -8.44 -2.30 42.53
CA HIS A 906 -8.42 -0.91 42.99
C HIS A 906 -7.02 -0.51 43.45
N ILE A 907 -6.40 0.45 42.77
CA ILE A 907 -5.05 0.92 43.07
C ILE A 907 -5.11 2.33 43.66
N SER A 908 -4.66 2.46 44.90
CA SER A 908 -4.75 3.71 45.67
C SER A 908 -3.66 4.70 45.30
N SER A 909 -2.44 4.25 45.08
CA SER A 909 -1.34 5.10 44.62
C SER A 909 -0.28 4.30 43.87
N VAL A 910 0.41 4.96 42.94
CA VAL A 910 1.58 4.43 42.24
C VAL A 910 2.68 5.49 42.25
N VAL A 911 3.90 5.09 42.60
CA VAL A 911 5.08 5.97 42.73
C VAL A 911 6.26 5.36 41.98
N ILE A 912 6.96 6.17 41.19
CA ILE A 912 8.24 5.82 40.55
C ILE A 912 9.39 6.58 41.24
N ALA A 913 10.52 5.91 41.43
CA ALA A 913 11.73 6.52 41.97
C ALA A 913 13.00 5.78 41.50
N VAL A 914 14.17 6.40 41.69
CA VAL A 914 15.45 5.72 41.59
C VAL A 914 15.72 5.00 42.93
N PRO A 915 16.00 3.68 42.93
CA PRO A 915 16.30 2.95 44.16
C PRO A 915 17.67 3.35 44.71
N ARG A 916 17.82 3.29 46.05
CA ARG A 916 19.14 3.25 46.69
C ARG A 916 19.55 1.78 46.76
N PRO A 917 20.63 1.33 46.11
CA PRO A 917 21.02 -0.09 46.12
C PRO A 917 21.15 -0.61 47.56
N HIS A 918 20.48 -1.72 47.87
CA HIS A 918 20.60 -2.41 49.15
C HIS A 918 21.97 -3.13 49.25
N ASP A 919 22.43 -3.64 48.10
CA ASP A 919 23.75 -4.21 47.89
C ASP A 919 24.39 -3.52 46.67
N SER A 920 25.63 -3.06 46.80
CA SER A 920 26.35 -2.41 45.69
C SER A 920 26.72 -3.40 44.57
N LEU A 921 26.77 -4.69 44.86
CA LEU A 921 27.01 -5.75 43.88
C LEU A 921 25.73 -6.19 43.17
N ASN A 922 24.58 -6.08 43.84
CA ASN A 922 23.27 -6.53 43.36
C ASN A 922 22.26 -5.36 43.42
N PRO A 923 22.20 -4.52 42.36
CA PRO A 923 21.46 -3.26 42.40
C PRO A 923 19.93 -3.41 42.35
N GLY A 924 19.42 -4.62 42.10
CA GLY A 924 17.99 -4.93 42.16
C GLY A 924 17.46 -5.17 43.58
N GLY A 925 16.14 -5.29 43.71
CA GLY A 925 15.47 -5.77 44.92
C GLY A 925 15.57 -4.84 46.12
N SER A 926 15.69 -3.52 45.93
CA SER A 926 15.89 -2.61 47.04
C SER A 926 14.57 -2.21 47.73
N PRO A 927 14.50 -2.22 49.09
CA PRO A 927 13.39 -1.62 49.84
C PRO A 927 13.48 -0.09 49.91
N SER A 928 14.57 0.51 49.44
CA SER A 928 14.93 1.92 49.64
C SER A 928 15.00 2.71 48.34
N ILE A 929 14.60 3.97 48.39
CA ILE A 929 14.59 4.91 47.25
C ILE A 929 15.36 6.19 47.57
N ILE A 930 15.86 6.85 46.52
CA ILE A 930 16.34 8.23 46.61
C ILE A 930 15.11 9.13 46.65
N LYS A 931 14.76 9.60 47.85
CA LYS A 931 13.50 10.31 48.12
C LYS A 931 13.22 11.47 47.15
N ASP A 932 14.23 12.25 46.79
CA ASP A 932 14.07 13.42 45.90
C ASP A 932 13.77 13.04 44.44
N THR A 933 13.91 11.76 44.08
CA THR A 933 13.52 11.23 42.76
C THR A 933 12.09 10.68 42.75
N ALA A 934 11.43 10.56 43.91
CA ALA A 934 10.09 9.97 43.98
C ALA A 934 9.06 10.89 43.30
N GLN A 935 8.34 10.35 42.32
CA GLN A 935 7.26 11.04 41.62
C GLN A 935 6.01 10.16 41.61
N GLN A 936 4.85 10.79 41.81
CA GLN A 936 3.56 10.12 41.65
C GLN A 936 3.30 9.82 40.18
N VAL A 937 2.69 8.66 39.94
CA VAL A 937 2.23 8.21 38.62
C VAL A 937 0.71 8.35 38.59
N LEU A 938 0.20 9.01 37.56
CA LEU A 938 -1.22 9.30 37.37
C LEU A 938 -1.81 8.44 36.25
N PHE A 939 -3.12 8.27 36.29
CA PHE A 939 -3.89 7.58 35.25
C PHE A 939 -5.10 8.47 34.91
N ASP A 940 -5.13 9.00 33.70
CA ASP A 940 -6.14 9.98 33.24
C ASP A 940 -6.22 11.22 34.15
N GLY A 941 -5.06 11.66 34.66
CA GLY A 941 -4.93 12.80 35.57
C GLY A 941 -5.33 12.54 37.03
N GLU A 942 -5.78 11.33 37.39
CA GLU A 942 -6.33 11.02 38.72
C GLU A 942 -5.48 10.01 39.53
N GLN A 943 -5.62 10.08 40.86
CA GLN A 943 -5.38 8.98 41.82
C GLN A 943 -6.64 8.87 42.70
N PRO A 944 -7.25 7.70 42.93
CA PRO A 944 -6.86 6.32 42.57
C PRO A 944 -7.30 5.84 41.17
N THR A 945 -6.74 4.72 40.67
CA THR A 945 -7.17 4.06 39.42
C THR A 945 -7.78 2.68 39.67
N SER A 946 -8.55 2.16 38.71
CA SER A 946 -9.19 0.84 38.79
C SER A 946 -8.96 0.06 37.51
N VAL A 947 -8.56 -1.21 37.61
CA VAL A 947 -8.31 -2.08 36.46
C VAL A 947 -9.33 -3.22 36.45
N PRO A 948 -10.26 -3.24 35.48
CA PRO A 948 -11.21 -4.34 35.33
C PRO A 948 -10.53 -5.72 35.24
N GLY A 949 -11.26 -6.78 35.62
CA GLY A 949 -10.81 -8.15 35.39
C GLY A 949 -10.62 -8.42 33.89
N GLY A 950 -9.57 -9.15 33.53
CA GLY A 950 -9.25 -9.44 32.13
C GLY A 950 -8.58 -8.29 31.35
N SER A 951 -8.23 -7.18 32.01
CA SER A 951 -7.69 -5.99 31.34
C SER A 951 -6.35 -5.51 31.89
N HIS A 952 -5.83 -4.44 31.30
CA HIS A 952 -4.67 -3.70 31.78
C HIS A 952 -4.93 -2.20 31.63
N VAL A 953 -4.12 -1.39 32.30
CA VAL A 953 -4.15 0.07 32.23
C VAL A 953 -2.74 0.60 31.95
N VAL A 954 -2.65 1.73 31.27
CA VAL A 954 -1.41 2.45 30.98
C VAL A 954 -1.47 3.81 31.68
N SER A 955 -0.40 4.20 32.36
CA SER A 955 -0.32 5.49 33.03
C SER A 955 -0.23 6.65 32.05
N ASP A 956 -0.47 7.85 32.56
CA ASP A 956 -0.12 9.09 31.87
C ASP A 956 1.40 9.17 31.62
N SER A 957 1.79 10.02 30.68
CA SER A 957 3.19 10.34 30.43
C SER A 957 3.80 11.09 31.60
N LEU A 958 4.93 10.61 32.12
CA LEU A 958 5.67 11.23 33.20
C LEU A 958 7.06 11.65 32.73
N LYS A 959 7.46 12.88 33.02
CA LYS A 959 8.83 13.36 32.75
C LYS A 959 9.78 12.82 33.83
N PHE A 960 10.43 11.70 33.52
CA PHE A 960 11.39 11.03 34.39
C PHE A 960 12.61 10.61 33.57
N PRO A 961 13.63 11.49 33.44
CA PRO A 961 14.82 11.20 32.65
C PRO A 961 15.50 9.91 33.12
N THR A 962 15.59 8.95 32.21
CA THR A 962 16.06 7.59 32.49
C THR A 962 17.18 7.21 31.52
N LYS A 963 18.21 6.52 32.01
CA LYS A 963 19.31 6.00 31.19
C LYS A 963 19.10 4.53 30.86
N ALA A 964 19.60 4.10 29.70
CA ALA A 964 19.64 2.67 29.37
C ALA A 964 20.43 1.90 30.45
N GLY A 965 19.89 0.77 30.91
CA GLY A 965 20.46 -0.04 31.97
C GLY A 965 20.19 0.46 33.40
N GLN A 966 19.44 1.57 33.57
CA GLN A 966 19.09 2.09 34.88
C GLN A 966 18.04 1.21 35.57
N VAL A 967 18.23 0.97 36.87
CA VAL A 967 17.23 0.32 37.72
C VAL A 967 16.25 1.38 38.22
N LEU A 968 14.96 1.10 38.12
CA LEU A 968 13.85 1.92 38.60
C LEU A 968 13.09 1.17 39.69
N SER A 969 12.48 1.91 40.62
CA SER A 969 11.60 1.37 41.66
C SER A 969 10.17 1.84 41.40
N ILE A 970 9.23 0.91 41.24
CA ILE A 970 7.79 1.16 41.15
C ILE A 970 7.13 0.68 42.44
N THR A 971 6.45 1.58 43.13
CA THR A 971 5.75 1.30 44.38
C THR A 971 4.24 1.43 44.18
N ILE A 972 3.48 0.40 44.50
CA ILE A 972 2.01 0.32 44.35
C ILE A 972 1.41 0.22 45.75
N PHE A 973 0.42 1.06 46.07
CA PHE A 973 -0.36 0.95 47.30
C PHE A 973 -1.79 0.51 47.00
N LEU A 974 -2.23 -0.56 47.66
CA LEU A 974 -3.57 -1.14 47.54
C LEU A 974 -4.30 -1.01 48.88
N GLN A 975 -5.05 0.08 49.10
CA GLN A 975 -5.75 0.27 50.37
C GLN A 975 -6.84 -0.80 50.60
N LYS A 976 -7.60 -1.12 49.54
CA LYS A 976 -8.68 -2.11 49.58
C LYS A 976 -8.19 -3.54 49.34
N GLY A 977 -7.00 -3.71 48.75
CA GLY A 977 -6.55 -4.99 48.21
C GLY A 977 -7.29 -5.38 46.92
N HIS A 978 -6.97 -6.56 46.42
CA HIS A 978 -7.68 -7.23 45.33
C HIS A 978 -8.64 -8.25 45.93
N HIS A 979 -9.94 -8.11 45.69
CA HIS A 979 -10.99 -8.96 46.28
C HIS A 979 -11.11 -10.33 45.59
N SER A 980 -9.98 -10.90 45.19
CA SER A 980 -9.86 -12.26 44.70
C SER A 980 -8.40 -12.72 44.87
N GLN A 981 -8.20 -14.02 45.05
CA GLN A 981 -6.87 -14.64 45.04
C GLN A 981 -6.41 -15.04 43.64
N GLN A 982 -7.26 -14.87 42.62
CA GLN A 982 -6.85 -14.93 41.22
C GLN A 982 -6.27 -13.58 40.83
N ILE A 983 -4.95 -13.44 40.92
CA ILE A 983 -4.25 -12.20 40.62
C ILE A 983 -3.26 -12.40 39.48
N THR A 984 -2.80 -11.27 38.91
CA THR A 984 -1.78 -11.25 37.87
C THR A 984 -0.41 -11.01 38.49
N SER A 985 0.54 -11.90 38.21
CA SER A 985 1.94 -11.75 38.61
C SER A 985 2.90 -12.18 37.50
N HIS A 986 4.19 -12.07 37.78
CA HIS A 986 5.25 -12.75 37.06
C HIS A 986 6.18 -13.41 38.08
N PRO A 987 6.05 -14.74 38.30
CA PRO A 987 6.83 -15.45 39.32
C PRO A 987 8.34 -15.49 39.03
N GLY A 988 8.73 -15.35 37.77
CA GLY A 988 10.12 -15.38 37.29
C GLY A 988 10.94 -14.12 37.50
N SER A 989 10.58 -13.24 38.45
CA SER A 989 11.15 -11.89 38.50
C SER A 989 12.64 -11.85 38.81
N ARG A 990 13.24 -12.87 39.44
CA ARG A 990 14.64 -12.91 39.94
C ARG A 990 15.05 -11.62 40.66
N THR A 991 14.08 -10.94 41.24
CA THR A 991 14.22 -9.62 41.83
C THR A 991 13.20 -9.49 42.94
N ASP A 992 13.67 -9.11 44.11
CA ASP A 992 12.83 -9.03 45.30
C ASP A 992 11.87 -7.84 45.23
N SER A 993 10.60 -8.13 45.49
CA SER A 993 9.55 -7.14 45.76
C SER A 993 9.29 -7.10 47.25
N TRP A 994 9.26 -5.91 47.83
CA TRP A 994 9.06 -5.68 49.26
C TRP A 994 7.62 -5.30 49.57
N LEU A 995 7.10 -5.86 50.66
CA LEU A 995 5.71 -5.76 51.10
C LEU A 995 5.67 -5.23 52.53
N CYS A 996 4.80 -4.24 52.80
CA CYS A 996 4.48 -3.79 54.15
C CYS A 996 3.06 -3.20 54.21
N HIS A 997 2.45 -3.19 55.38
CA HIS A 997 1.13 -2.63 55.60
C HIS A 997 1.17 -1.10 55.74
N GLY A 998 0.06 -0.49 55.33
CA GLY A 998 -0.10 0.96 55.27
C GLY A 998 0.51 1.58 54.01
N ASP A 999 0.21 2.86 53.79
CA ASP A 999 0.77 3.62 52.68
C ASP A 999 2.19 4.07 53.03
N GLN A 1000 3.18 3.35 52.51
CA GLN A 1000 4.59 3.73 52.57
C GLN A 1000 5.13 4.03 51.17
N SER A 1001 4.27 4.36 50.21
CA SER A 1001 4.62 4.57 48.80
C SER A 1001 5.76 5.60 48.61
N MET A 1002 5.71 6.69 49.38
CA MET A 1002 6.69 7.79 49.37
C MET A 1002 7.80 7.67 50.44
N ALA A 1003 7.83 6.58 51.23
CA ALA A 1003 8.84 6.40 52.26
C ALA A 1003 10.22 6.14 51.62
N SER A 1004 11.27 6.77 52.15
CA SER A 1004 12.64 6.59 51.66
C SER A 1004 13.14 5.15 51.82
N GLU A 1005 12.61 4.44 52.80
CA GLU A 1005 12.90 3.04 53.13
C GLU A 1005 11.62 2.44 53.67
N LEU A 1006 11.23 1.27 53.17
CA LEU A 1006 10.11 0.53 53.74
C LEU A 1006 10.53 -0.05 55.09
N SER A 1007 9.65 0.07 56.09
CA SER A 1007 9.93 -0.39 57.45
C SER A 1007 8.66 -0.86 58.14
N GLY A 1008 8.78 -1.75 59.12
CA GLY A 1008 7.64 -2.26 59.87
C GLY A 1008 7.91 -3.66 60.43
N PRO A 1009 7.18 -4.09 61.47
CA PRO A 1009 7.31 -5.45 62.03
C PRO A 1009 6.82 -6.54 61.06
N ASP A 1010 6.06 -6.15 60.06
CA ASP A 1010 5.46 -6.99 59.04
C ASP A 1010 6.24 -6.98 57.72
N LEU A 1011 7.31 -6.18 57.58
CA LEU A 1011 8.08 -6.07 56.35
C LEU A 1011 8.57 -7.44 55.86
N GLN A 1012 8.19 -7.81 54.63
CA GLN A 1012 8.60 -9.04 53.97
C GLN A 1012 9.05 -8.77 52.54
N SER A 1013 9.78 -9.71 51.96
CA SER A 1013 10.11 -9.72 50.54
C SER A 1013 9.63 -11.02 49.87
N SER A 1014 9.38 -10.93 48.56
CA SER A 1014 9.12 -12.08 47.70
C SER A 1014 9.74 -11.85 46.33
N THR A 1015 10.36 -12.86 45.75
CA THR A 1015 11.06 -12.76 44.46
C THR A 1015 10.10 -12.93 43.28
N HIS A 1016 9.08 -12.08 43.24
CA HIS A 1016 8.04 -12.05 42.20
C HIS A 1016 7.67 -10.59 41.87
N TRP A 1017 7.19 -10.34 40.64
CA TRP A 1017 6.54 -9.06 40.32
C TRP A 1017 5.01 -9.24 40.35
N TYR A 1018 4.30 -8.30 40.95
CA TYR A 1018 2.83 -8.27 41.01
C TYR A 1018 2.29 -7.09 40.22
N PHE A 1019 1.27 -7.35 39.41
CA PHE A 1019 0.52 -6.38 38.61
C PHE A 1019 1.31 -5.56 37.57
N LEU A 1020 2.65 -5.54 37.57
CA LEU A 1020 3.45 -4.87 36.54
C LEU A 1020 3.47 -5.65 35.22
N SER A 1021 3.20 -4.98 34.10
CA SER A 1021 3.19 -5.61 32.76
C SER A 1021 3.96 -4.84 31.68
N GLY A 1022 4.55 -3.70 32.01
CA GLY A 1022 5.47 -3.01 31.10
C GLY A 1022 5.88 -1.62 31.54
N VAL A 1023 7.00 -1.17 31.00
CA VAL A 1023 7.48 0.19 31.05
C VAL A 1023 7.83 0.62 29.64
N GLU A 1024 7.31 1.78 29.27
CA GLU A 1024 7.49 2.35 27.95
C GLU A 1024 8.15 3.70 28.05
N ILE A 1025 9.11 3.97 27.16
CA ILE A 1025 9.79 5.26 27.06
C ILE A 1025 9.50 5.84 25.68
N CYS A 1026 9.26 7.16 25.63
CA CYS A 1026 9.05 7.87 24.39
C CYS A 1026 10.40 8.09 23.69
N LEU A 1027 10.67 7.34 22.61
CA LEU A 1027 11.97 7.26 21.92
C LEU A 1027 11.80 7.37 20.41
N ASP A 1028 12.83 7.92 19.75
CA ASP A 1028 12.85 8.07 18.29
C ASP A 1028 12.79 6.70 17.58
N ALA A 1029 11.64 6.36 17.01
CA ALA A 1029 11.36 5.07 16.39
C ALA A 1029 12.12 4.82 15.08
N ALA A 1030 12.69 5.85 14.45
CA ALA A 1030 13.57 5.64 13.31
C ALA A 1030 14.85 4.91 13.76
N HIS A 1031 15.34 5.27 14.95
CA HIS A 1031 16.63 4.84 15.47
C HIS A 1031 16.55 3.79 16.57
N HIS A 1032 15.38 3.62 17.21
CA HIS A 1032 15.16 2.67 18.30
C HIS A 1032 14.20 1.56 17.89
N GLY A 1033 14.25 0.45 18.61
CA GLY A 1033 13.31 -0.66 18.46
C GLY A 1033 13.44 -1.62 19.62
N THR A 1034 12.59 -2.65 19.63
CA THR A 1034 12.58 -3.67 20.68
C THR A 1034 12.78 -5.05 20.09
N LEU A 1035 13.71 -5.81 20.69
CA LEU A 1035 13.83 -7.26 20.59
C LEU A 1035 12.95 -7.92 21.65
N VAL A 1036 11.94 -8.66 21.19
CA VAL A 1036 11.04 -9.43 22.06
C VAL A 1036 11.56 -10.86 22.17
N LEU A 1037 11.85 -11.30 23.39
CA LEU A 1037 12.29 -12.67 23.66
C LEU A 1037 11.11 -13.54 24.08
N LEU A 1038 10.72 -14.48 23.22
CA LEU A 1038 9.68 -15.47 23.49
C LEU A 1038 10.33 -16.78 23.88
N GLY A 1039 10.19 -17.18 25.15
CA GLY A 1039 10.83 -18.38 25.66
C GLY A 1039 10.24 -18.98 26.93
N ASP A 1040 10.99 -19.92 27.50
CA ASP A 1040 10.66 -20.62 28.74
C ASP A 1040 11.60 -20.23 29.91
N SER A 1041 11.69 -21.06 30.94
CA SER A 1041 12.46 -20.81 32.17
C SER A 1041 13.94 -20.53 31.91
N ILE A 1042 14.50 -20.99 30.80
CA ILE A 1042 15.89 -20.69 30.42
C ILE A 1042 16.03 -19.21 30.05
N THR A 1043 15.09 -18.67 29.27
CA THR A 1043 15.06 -17.25 28.90
C THR A 1043 14.58 -16.36 30.03
N ASP A 1044 13.64 -16.85 30.84
CA ASP A 1044 13.16 -16.21 32.06
C ASP A 1044 14.29 -16.01 33.10
N GLY A 1045 15.36 -16.81 33.00
CA GLY A 1045 16.60 -16.67 33.76
C GLY A 1045 16.65 -17.52 35.03
N ARG A 1046 16.01 -18.69 35.04
CA ARG A 1046 16.15 -19.65 36.16
C ARG A 1046 17.64 -19.99 36.36
N CYS A 1047 18.10 -20.01 37.62
CA CYS A 1047 19.49 -20.22 38.02
C CYS A 1047 20.45 -19.03 37.76
N SER A 1048 19.91 -17.83 37.51
CA SER A 1048 20.65 -16.57 37.64
C SER A 1048 20.81 -16.18 39.12
N THR A 1049 21.66 -15.19 39.42
CA THR A 1049 21.76 -14.63 40.77
C THR A 1049 20.61 -13.64 40.98
N ASP A 1050 19.81 -13.84 42.04
CA ASP A 1050 18.71 -12.92 42.35
C ASP A 1050 19.27 -11.51 42.62
N ASN A 1051 18.53 -10.49 42.15
CA ASN A 1051 18.87 -9.07 42.25
C ASN A 1051 20.11 -8.60 41.46
N ALA A 1052 20.84 -9.52 40.79
CA ALA A 1052 22.08 -9.19 40.08
C ALA A 1052 21.87 -8.68 38.64
N ASN A 1053 20.74 -9.01 38.00
CA ASN A 1053 20.50 -8.80 36.56
C ASN A 1053 21.58 -9.48 35.69
N ASP A 1054 21.84 -10.76 35.93
CA ASP A 1054 22.85 -11.58 35.24
C ASP A 1054 22.25 -12.73 34.42
N ARG A 1055 21.00 -12.58 33.98
CA ARG A 1055 20.37 -13.49 33.00
C ARG A 1055 21.00 -13.28 31.63
N TRP A 1056 20.89 -14.25 30.73
CA TRP A 1056 21.45 -14.09 29.39
C TRP A 1056 20.87 -12.88 28.61
N PRO A 1057 19.58 -12.47 28.75
CA PRO A 1057 19.09 -11.24 28.14
C PRO A 1057 19.74 -9.97 28.72
N ASP A 1058 20.00 -9.93 30.03
CA ASP A 1058 20.66 -8.80 30.68
C ASP A 1058 22.12 -8.67 30.22
N LEU A 1059 22.82 -9.80 30.10
CA LEU A 1059 24.19 -9.87 29.62
C LEU A 1059 24.28 -9.57 28.11
N LEU A 1060 23.26 -9.96 27.33
CA LEU A 1060 23.15 -9.60 25.93
C LEU A 1060 22.93 -8.09 25.77
N PHE A 1061 22.04 -7.50 26.57
CA PHE A 1061 21.81 -6.06 26.60
C PHE A 1061 23.13 -5.30 26.82
N GLU A 1062 23.93 -5.68 27.82
CA GLU A 1062 25.25 -5.09 28.09
C GLU A 1062 26.18 -5.13 26.86
N ARG A 1063 26.14 -6.23 26.12
CA ARG A 1063 26.94 -6.39 24.89
C ARG A 1063 26.38 -5.52 23.75
N MET A 1064 25.07 -5.46 23.60
CA MET A 1064 24.38 -4.66 22.58
C MET A 1064 24.68 -3.16 22.73
N GLN A 1065 24.78 -2.66 23.97
CA GLN A 1065 25.14 -1.26 24.24
C GLN A 1065 26.53 -0.85 23.70
N ARG A 1066 27.39 -1.83 23.38
CA ARG A 1066 28.74 -1.59 22.81
C ARG A 1066 28.79 -1.83 21.30
N HIS A 1067 27.66 -2.16 20.67
CA HIS A 1067 27.59 -2.51 19.25
C HIS A 1067 26.82 -1.42 18.47
N PRO A 1068 27.40 -0.85 17.39
CA PRO A 1068 26.82 0.29 16.68
C PRO A 1068 25.37 0.09 16.20
N TYR A 1069 25.03 -1.12 15.78
CA TYR A 1069 23.71 -1.46 15.23
C TYR A 1069 22.72 -1.97 16.27
N ALA A 1070 23.20 -2.35 17.47
CA ALA A 1070 22.36 -2.93 18.51
C ALA A 1070 22.14 -2.01 19.71
N GLN A 1071 22.95 -0.95 19.86
CA GLN A 1071 22.93 -0.06 21.03
C GLN A 1071 21.59 0.66 21.26
N ASN A 1072 20.79 0.84 20.21
CA ASN A 1072 19.46 1.48 20.29
C ASN A 1072 18.30 0.46 20.31
N ILE A 1073 18.59 -0.84 20.37
CA ILE A 1073 17.58 -1.89 20.45
C ILE A 1073 17.38 -2.26 21.92
N ALA A 1074 16.19 -1.96 22.44
CA ALA A 1074 15.72 -2.43 23.73
C ALA A 1074 15.49 -3.94 23.71
N ILE A 1075 15.56 -4.59 24.87
CA ILE A 1075 15.23 -6.01 25.04
C ILE A 1075 14.08 -6.13 26.03
N ILE A 1076 13.07 -6.90 25.69
CA ILE A 1076 12.01 -7.30 26.63
C ILE A 1076 11.93 -8.82 26.75
N ASN A 1077 11.73 -9.29 27.97
CA ASN A 1077 11.73 -10.71 28.29
C ASN A 1077 10.28 -11.21 28.49
N GLN A 1078 9.72 -11.79 27.44
CA GLN A 1078 8.36 -12.33 27.42
C GLN A 1078 8.37 -13.86 27.59
N ALA A 1079 9.29 -14.35 28.43
CA ALA A 1079 9.40 -15.75 28.76
C ALA A 1079 8.47 -16.16 29.91
N VAL A 1080 8.08 -17.44 29.90
CA VAL A 1080 7.24 -18.05 30.94
C VAL A 1080 7.91 -19.32 31.41
N GLY A 1081 8.36 -19.35 32.66
CA GLY A 1081 8.88 -20.58 33.27
C GLY A 1081 7.85 -21.70 33.22
N GLY A 1082 8.20 -22.86 32.67
CA GLY A 1082 7.25 -23.97 32.46
C GLY A 1082 6.17 -23.72 31.39
N GLY A 1083 6.24 -22.62 30.63
CA GLY A 1083 5.35 -22.33 29.51
C GLY A 1083 5.53 -23.31 28.35
N LYS A 1084 4.59 -23.38 27.41
CA LYS A 1084 4.67 -24.24 26.23
C LYS A 1084 4.25 -23.48 24.97
N VAL A 1085 4.69 -23.95 23.82
CA VAL A 1085 4.32 -23.35 22.53
C VAL A 1085 2.90 -23.73 22.12
N LEU A 1086 2.56 -25.02 22.28
CA LEU A 1086 1.37 -25.62 21.66
C LEU A 1086 0.12 -25.61 22.54
N GLN A 1087 0.30 -25.71 23.84
CA GLN A 1087 -0.77 -25.86 24.83
C GLN A 1087 -0.48 -25.00 26.05
N ASP A 1088 -1.48 -24.81 26.91
CA ASP A 1088 -1.27 -24.10 28.16
C ASP A 1088 -0.35 -24.91 29.09
N GLY A 1089 0.50 -24.22 29.83
CA GLY A 1089 1.40 -24.77 30.85
C GLY A 1089 1.17 -24.05 32.17
N LYS A 1090 2.24 -23.50 32.76
CA LYS A 1090 2.14 -22.54 33.89
C LYS A 1090 1.50 -21.18 33.52
N GLY A 1091 1.03 -21.06 32.29
CA GLY A 1091 0.32 -19.92 31.73
C GLY A 1091 -0.17 -20.25 30.32
N PRO A 1092 -0.84 -19.32 29.63
CA PRO A 1092 -1.33 -19.53 28.28
C PRO A 1092 -0.22 -19.93 27.29
N SER A 1093 -0.55 -20.79 26.33
CA SER A 1093 0.36 -21.21 25.26
C SER A 1093 0.96 -20.03 24.49
N LEU A 1094 2.16 -20.18 23.91
CA LEU A 1094 2.75 -19.13 23.07
C LEU A 1094 1.83 -18.76 21.91
N LEU A 1095 1.18 -19.74 21.27
CA LEU A 1095 0.30 -19.49 20.13
C LEU A 1095 -0.91 -18.60 20.49
N SER A 1096 -1.46 -18.74 21.70
CA SER A 1096 -2.59 -17.94 22.16
C SER A 1096 -2.17 -16.55 22.65
N ARG A 1097 -0.94 -16.39 23.16
CA ARG A 1097 -0.43 -15.11 23.68
C ARG A 1097 0.43 -14.31 22.71
N LEU A 1098 0.72 -14.83 21.50
CA LEU A 1098 1.63 -14.20 20.53
C LEU A 1098 1.26 -12.74 20.23
N ASP A 1099 -0.03 -12.47 19.99
CA ASP A 1099 -0.47 -11.11 19.67
C ASP A 1099 -0.18 -10.16 20.83
N ARG A 1100 -0.58 -10.56 22.04
CA ARG A 1100 -0.41 -9.78 23.27
C ARG A 1100 1.07 -9.54 23.62
N ASP A 1101 1.88 -10.59 23.58
CA ASP A 1101 3.23 -10.57 24.15
C ASP A 1101 4.30 -10.14 23.14
N ALA A 1102 4.02 -10.20 21.84
CA ALA A 1102 4.96 -9.78 20.80
C ALA A 1102 4.36 -8.72 19.86
N ILE A 1103 3.30 -9.04 19.14
CA ILE A 1103 2.82 -8.22 18.02
C ILE A 1103 2.28 -6.86 18.49
N ALA A 1104 1.63 -6.83 19.66
CA ALA A 1104 1.05 -5.65 20.27
C ALA A 1104 2.05 -4.81 21.10
N GLN A 1105 3.32 -5.20 21.21
CA GLN A 1105 4.29 -4.49 22.06
C GLN A 1105 4.80 -3.21 21.37
N PRO A 1106 4.57 -2.01 21.92
CA PRO A 1106 5.07 -0.77 21.30
C PRO A 1106 6.58 -0.82 21.04
N GLY A 1107 6.99 -0.41 19.84
CA GLY A 1107 8.40 -0.40 19.41
C GLY A 1107 8.99 -1.75 18.95
N ARG A 1108 8.23 -2.85 18.89
CA ARG A 1108 8.73 -4.14 18.38
C ARG A 1108 9.33 -4.03 16.97
N ARG A 1109 10.49 -4.66 16.76
CA ARG A 1109 11.15 -4.82 15.45
C ARG A 1109 11.66 -6.25 15.24
N TYR A 1110 12.18 -6.86 16.31
CA TYR A 1110 12.80 -8.18 16.27
C TYR A 1110 12.10 -9.12 17.24
N ILE A 1111 11.89 -10.37 16.84
CA ILE A 1111 11.32 -11.42 17.68
C ILE A 1111 12.32 -12.57 17.74
N LEU A 1112 12.71 -13.01 18.94
CA LEU A 1112 13.45 -14.27 19.10
C LEU A 1112 12.52 -15.34 19.67
N VAL A 1113 12.35 -16.43 18.93
CA VAL A 1113 11.67 -17.63 19.43
C VAL A 1113 12.70 -18.61 19.96
N PHE A 1114 12.87 -18.65 21.28
CA PHE A 1114 13.67 -19.65 21.99
C PHE A 1114 12.80 -20.44 22.97
N HIS A 1115 11.98 -21.32 22.41
CA HIS A 1115 10.93 -22.02 23.16
C HIS A 1115 10.66 -23.40 22.57
N GLY A 1116 10.03 -24.31 23.33
CA GLY A 1116 9.66 -25.67 22.91
C GLY A 1116 10.28 -26.78 23.76
N VAL A 1117 11.19 -26.45 24.71
CA VAL A 1117 11.82 -27.47 25.58
C VAL A 1117 10.79 -28.16 26.46
N ASN A 1118 9.79 -27.44 26.95
CA ASN A 1118 8.74 -27.97 27.82
C ASN A 1118 7.72 -28.81 27.03
N ASP A 1119 7.43 -28.45 25.78
CA ASP A 1119 6.60 -29.27 24.88
C ASP A 1119 7.24 -30.65 24.65
N LEU A 1120 8.56 -30.69 24.36
CA LEU A 1120 9.31 -31.94 24.17
C LEU A 1120 9.57 -32.70 25.48
N GLY A 1121 9.90 -31.98 26.55
CA GLY A 1121 10.25 -32.53 27.85
C GLY A 1121 9.08 -33.24 28.53
N THR A 1122 7.88 -32.70 28.37
CA THR A 1122 6.65 -33.24 28.98
C THR A 1122 5.84 -34.17 28.08
N ALA A 1123 6.20 -34.31 26.80
CA ALA A 1123 5.59 -35.30 25.92
C ALA A 1123 5.94 -36.72 26.36
N ASP A 1124 5.01 -37.67 26.17
CA ASP A 1124 5.24 -39.08 26.48
C ASP A 1124 6.47 -39.62 25.75
N SER A 1125 7.23 -40.49 26.40
CA SER A 1125 8.54 -40.99 25.90
C SER A 1125 8.43 -42.02 24.77
N ASP A 1126 7.27 -42.14 24.10
CA ASP A 1126 7.03 -43.04 22.98
C ASP A 1126 7.21 -42.36 21.61
N LEU A 1127 7.37 -43.17 20.57
CA LEU A 1127 7.67 -42.68 19.23
C LEU A 1127 6.54 -41.81 18.64
N VAL A 1128 5.28 -42.16 18.91
CA VAL A 1128 4.11 -41.51 18.30
C VAL A 1128 3.96 -40.11 18.88
N SER A 1129 3.94 -40.00 20.20
CA SER A 1129 3.81 -38.73 20.91
C SER A 1129 4.94 -37.76 20.57
N LEU A 1130 6.19 -38.25 20.54
CA LEU A 1130 7.35 -37.43 20.19
C LEU A 1130 7.35 -36.99 18.72
N GLN A 1131 6.90 -37.83 17.78
CA GLN A 1131 6.73 -37.42 16.38
C GLN A 1131 5.61 -36.39 16.19
N GLU A 1132 4.52 -36.52 16.95
CA GLU A 1132 3.40 -35.60 16.90
C GLU A 1132 3.78 -34.21 17.41
N VAL A 1133 4.36 -34.13 18.62
CA VAL A 1133 4.81 -32.85 19.18
C VAL A 1133 5.87 -32.19 18.31
N THR A 1134 6.78 -32.97 17.73
CA THR A 1134 7.81 -32.47 16.80
C THR A 1134 7.18 -31.85 15.55
N ARG A 1135 6.19 -32.52 14.95
CA ARG A 1135 5.46 -32.00 13.79
C ARG A 1135 4.65 -30.75 14.14
N ALA A 1136 4.00 -30.76 15.31
CA ALA A 1136 3.20 -29.65 15.80
C ALA A 1136 4.05 -28.42 16.08
N LEU A 1137 5.22 -28.57 16.72
CA LEU A 1137 6.18 -27.47 16.95
C LEU A 1137 6.64 -26.84 15.62
N LYS A 1138 7.05 -27.66 14.65
CA LYS A 1138 7.44 -27.15 13.31
C LYS A 1138 6.31 -26.37 12.63
N LYS A 1139 5.05 -26.82 12.77
CA LYS A 1139 3.87 -26.11 12.25
C LYS A 1139 3.63 -24.80 13.02
N ALA A 1140 3.73 -24.83 14.34
CA ALA A 1140 3.55 -23.67 15.20
C ALA A 1140 4.60 -22.59 14.91
N TYR A 1141 5.88 -22.97 14.75
CA TYR A 1141 6.92 -22.02 14.36
C TYR A 1141 6.65 -21.35 13.01
N ARG A 1142 6.19 -22.11 11.99
CA ARG A 1142 5.75 -21.49 10.72
C ARG A 1142 4.60 -20.51 10.95
N GLN A 1143 3.61 -20.88 11.76
CA GLN A 1143 2.48 -20.00 12.05
C GLN A 1143 2.90 -18.74 12.80
N ILE A 1144 3.81 -18.85 13.77
CA ILE A 1144 4.37 -17.71 14.51
C ILE A 1144 5.10 -16.78 13.54
N VAL A 1145 6.00 -17.33 12.72
CA VAL A 1145 6.75 -16.56 11.73
C VAL A 1145 5.81 -15.88 10.73
N SER A 1146 4.86 -16.60 10.13
CA SER A 1146 3.92 -16.01 9.18
C SER A 1146 3.08 -14.88 9.79
N ARG A 1147 2.64 -15.02 11.05
CA ARG A 1147 1.93 -13.95 11.76
C ARG A 1147 2.83 -12.75 12.03
N CYS A 1148 4.08 -12.97 12.42
CA CYS A 1148 5.04 -11.90 12.65
C CYS A 1148 5.45 -11.18 11.35
N HIS A 1149 5.67 -11.90 10.25
CA HIS A 1149 5.98 -11.32 8.93
C HIS A 1149 4.83 -10.50 8.37
N ALA A 1150 3.57 -10.86 8.65
CA ALA A 1150 2.39 -10.04 8.31
C ALA A 1150 2.37 -8.67 9.01
N HIS A 1151 3.27 -8.44 9.97
CA HIS A 1151 3.47 -7.17 10.67
C HIS A 1151 4.91 -6.63 10.52
N ASP A 1152 5.62 -7.04 9.47
CA ASP A 1152 6.99 -6.60 9.13
C ASP A 1152 8.04 -6.84 10.25
N LEU A 1153 7.85 -7.89 11.05
CA LEU A 1153 8.76 -8.23 12.14
C LEU A 1153 9.83 -9.22 11.69
N HIS A 1154 11.09 -8.96 12.04
CA HIS A 1154 12.20 -9.87 11.78
C HIS A 1154 12.24 -10.96 12.87
N VAL A 1155 12.12 -12.23 12.47
CA VAL A 1155 11.96 -13.37 13.39
C VAL A 1155 13.18 -14.26 13.39
N LEU A 1156 13.89 -14.25 14.52
CA LEU A 1156 15.00 -15.13 14.83
C LEU A 1156 14.51 -16.41 15.51
N GLY A 1157 15.07 -17.55 15.13
CA GLY A 1157 14.83 -18.84 15.79
C GLY A 1157 16.06 -19.27 16.58
N ALA A 1158 15.88 -19.75 17.81
CA ALA A 1158 16.97 -20.37 18.57
C ALA A 1158 16.77 -21.88 18.74
N THR A 1159 17.85 -22.63 18.56
CA THR A 1159 17.83 -24.09 18.78
C THR A 1159 17.61 -24.42 20.25
N ILE A 1160 16.76 -25.41 20.53
CA ILE A 1160 16.43 -25.90 21.87
C ILE A 1160 17.66 -26.53 22.52
N GLY A 1161 18.04 -26.08 23.71
CA GLY A 1161 19.21 -26.60 24.44
C GLY A 1161 19.07 -28.06 24.91
N PRO A 1162 20.17 -28.70 25.33
CA PRO A 1162 20.15 -30.06 25.89
C PRO A 1162 19.27 -30.16 27.15
N MET A 1163 18.64 -31.32 27.35
CA MET A 1163 17.77 -31.60 28.51
C MET A 1163 17.98 -33.01 29.10
N GLY A 1164 18.99 -33.72 28.63
CA GLY A 1164 19.29 -35.08 29.07
C GLY A 1164 19.83 -35.09 30.50
N GLY A 1165 19.27 -35.97 31.33
CA GLY A 1165 19.66 -36.11 32.74
C GLY A 1165 18.72 -35.39 33.69
N ASN A 1166 17.88 -34.48 33.20
CA ASN A 1166 16.87 -33.81 34.02
C ASN A 1166 15.82 -34.84 34.48
N GLU A 1167 15.62 -34.98 35.80
CA GLU A 1167 14.70 -35.98 36.34
C GLU A 1167 13.25 -35.83 35.83
N PRO A 1168 12.65 -34.61 35.83
CA PRO A 1168 11.30 -34.41 35.29
C PRO A 1168 11.12 -34.79 33.82
N TYR A 1169 12.11 -34.54 32.95
CA TYR A 1169 12.02 -34.86 31.52
C TYR A 1169 12.55 -36.25 31.19
N GLY A 1170 13.25 -36.89 32.14
CA GLY A 1170 13.87 -38.19 32.00
C GLY A 1170 14.99 -38.23 30.95
N THR A 1171 15.59 -39.42 30.79
CA THR A 1171 16.56 -39.71 29.73
C THR A 1171 15.93 -40.66 28.72
N CYS A 1172 15.65 -40.15 27.52
CA CYS A 1172 15.08 -40.95 26.43
C CYS A 1172 15.78 -40.61 25.10
N GLU A 1173 16.32 -41.62 24.43
CA GLU A 1173 16.99 -41.45 23.14
C GLU A 1173 16.02 -40.91 22.07
N LEU A 1174 14.75 -41.31 22.11
CA LEU A 1174 13.72 -40.81 21.20
C LEU A 1174 13.45 -39.31 21.42
N ARG A 1175 13.43 -38.85 22.67
CA ARG A 1175 13.23 -37.43 22.98
C ARG A 1175 14.41 -36.59 22.51
N GLU A 1176 15.63 -37.07 22.73
CA GLU A 1176 16.83 -36.41 22.20
C GLU A 1176 16.85 -36.42 20.65
N ARG A 1177 16.34 -37.48 20.02
CA ARG A 1177 16.14 -37.51 18.57
C ARG A 1177 15.10 -36.48 18.10
N ALA A 1178 13.97 -36.36 18.81
CA ALA A 1178 12.94 -35.37 18.52
C ALA A 1178 13.46 -33.93 18.65
N ARG A 1179 14.20 -33.63 19.74
CA ARG A 1179 14.85 -32.34 19.94
C ARG A 1179 15.83 -32.00 18.81
N ARG A 1180 16.69 -32.95 18.42
CA ARG A 1180 17.60 -32.78 17.29
C ARG A 1180 16.85 -32.59 15.97
N ASP A 1181 15.74 -33.30 15.75
CA ASP A 1181 14.91 -33.12 14.55
C ASP A 1181 14.25 -31.73 14.50
N VAL A 1182 13.80 -31.19 15.64
CA VAL A 1182 13.35 -29.80 15.72
C VAL A 1182 14.50 -28.82 15.44
N ASN A 1183 15.65 -29.01 16.08
CA ASN A 1183 16.80 -28.12 15.91
C ASN A 1183 17.37 -28.14 14.49
N ASP A 1184 17.45 -29.31 13.86
CA ASP A 1184 17.90 -29.43 12.47
C ASP A 1184 16.92 -28.74 11.51
N TRP A 1185 15.63 -28.79 11.82
CA TRP A 1185 14.63 -28.02 11.08
C TRP A 1185 14.78 -26.51 11.31
N ILE A 1186 15.01 -26.05 12.55
CA ILE A 1186 15.28 -24.64 12.85
C ILE A 1186 16.47 -24.15 12.03
N ARG A 1187 17.56 -24.92 11.98
CA ARG A 1187 18.79 -24.56 11.25
C ARG A 1187 18.65 -24.55 9.73
N ARG A 1188 17.79 -25.41 9.14
CA ARG A 1188 17.82 -25.71 7.70
C ARG A 1188 16.56 -25.32 6.94
N SER A 1189 15.45 -25.05 7.63
CA SER A 1189 14.16 -24.85 6.97
C SER A 1189 14.05 -23.56 6.17
N GLY A 1190 14.87 -22.55 6.48
CA GLY A 1190 14.75 -21.19 5.92
C GLY A 1190 13.48 -20.46 6.38
N VAL A 1191 12.82 -20.95 7.44
CA VAL A 1191 11.59 -20.34 7.95
C VAL A 1191 11.90 -19.12 8.83
N PHE A 1192 12.94 -19.18 9.66
CA PHE A 1192 13.39 -18.03 10.44
C PHE A 1192 14.34 -17.17 9.61
N ASP A 1193 14.32 -15.86 9.84
CA ASP A 1193 15.17 -14.91 9.12
C ASP A 1193 16.64 -15.00 9.55
N ALA A 1194 16.87 -15.40 10.81
CA ALA A 1194 18.19 -15.74 11.34
C ALA A 1194 18.08 -16.83 12.42
N VAL A 1195 19.17 -17.57 12.64
CA VAL A 1195 19.22 -18.67 13.62
C VAL A 1195 20.33 -18.49 14.64
N VAL A 1196 19.99 -18.66 15.92
CA VAL A 1196 20.94 -18.67 17.04
C VAL A 1196 21.10 -20.09 17.58
N ASP A 1197 22.28 -20.69 17.41
CA ASP A 1197 22.52 -22.09 17.79
C ASP A 1197 22.94 -22.24 19.27
N PHE A 1198 22.00 -21.98 20.19
CA PHE A 1198 22.24 -22.19 21.63
C PHE A 1198 22.49 -23.65 22.00
N ASP A 1199 22.01 -24.62 21.23
CA ASP A 1199 22.33 -26.03 21.43
C ASP A 1199 23.83 -26.26 21.27
N TYR A 1200 24.44 -25.71 20.21
CA TYR A 1200 25.89 -25.80 20.01
C TYR A 1200 26.68 -25.17 21.16
N VAL A 1201 26.21 -24.05 21.70
CA VAL A 1201 26.86 -23.35 22.81
C VAL A 1201 26.83 -24.19 24.08
N LEU A 1202 25.67 -24.78 24.40
CA LEU A 1202 25.38 -25.40 25.68
C LEU A 1202 25.76 -26.88 25.75
N ARG A 1203 25.73 -27.62 24.64
CA ARG A 1203 25.91 -29.08 24.64
C ARG A 1203 27.33 -29.52 24.97
N SER A 1204 27.42 -30.60 25.75
CA SER A 1204 28.68 -31.28 26.02
C SER A 1204 29.21 -31.98 24.76
N THR A 1205 30.53 -31.95 24.58
CA THR A 1205 31.21 -32.70 23.51
C THR A 1205 31.31 -34.19 23.82
N LYS A 1206 31.13 -34.58 25.09
CA LYS A 1206 31.15 -35.98 25.54
C LYS A 1206 29.79 -36.65 25.41
N ASP A 1207 28.71 -35.90 25.66
CA ASP A 1207 27.33 -36.33 25.51
C ASP A 1207 26.49 -35.14 25.02
N VAL A 1208 26.15 -35.16 23.73
CA VAL A 1208 25.44 -34.04 23.07
C VAL A 1208 24.01 -33.84 23.58
N GLY A 1209 23.46 -34.81 24.31
CA GLY A 1209 22.17 -34.70 24.96
C GLY A 1209 22.22 -33.97 26.31
N ARG A 1210 23.43 -33.64 26.82
CA ARG A 1210 23.63 -33.00 28.13
C ARG A 1210 24.28 -31.63 28.00
N LEU A 1211 24.04 -30.78 29.00
CA LEU A 1211 24.79 -29.53 29.19
C LEU A 1211 26.28 -29.83 29.43
N LYS A 1212 27.15 -28.88 29.08
CA LYS A 1212 28.54 -28.89 29.58
C LYS A 1212 28.53 -28.83 31.11
N GLU A 1213 29.46 -29.54 31.74
CA GLU A 1213 29.53 -29.65 33.20
C GLU A 1213 29.69 -28.27 33.86
N GLU A 1214 30.51 -27.39 33.27
CA GLU A 1214 30.69 -26.02 33.74
C GLU A 1214 29.47 -25.11 33.54
N TYR A 1215 28.50 -25.51 32.72
CA TYR A 1215 27.29 -24.74 32.37
C TYR A 1215 26.03 -25.24 33.08
N ASP A 1216 26.09 -26.41 33.69
CA ASP A 1216 24.98 -27.03 34.39
C ASP A 1216 24.78 -26.36 35.77
N SER A 1217 23.55 -26.04 36.12
CA SER A 1217 23.17 -25.58 37.46
C SER A 1217 23.00 -26.72 38.47
N GLY A 1218 23.05 -27.97 37.99
CA GLY A 1218 22.93 -29.19 38.77
C GLY A 1218 21.62 -29.96 38.51
N ASP A 1219 20.69 -29.38 37.76
CA ASP A 1219 19.42 -30.03 37.38
C ASP A 1219 19.41 -30.56 35.95
N HIS A 1220 20.51 -30.41 35.22
CA HIS A 1220 20.73 -30.89 33.85
C HIS A 1220 19.81 -30.25 32.79
N LEU A 1221 19.11 -29.17 33.11
CA LEU A 1221 18.23 -28.43 32.20
C LEU A 1221 18.55 -26.94 32.16
N HIS A 1222 18.71 -26.32 33.34
CA HIS A 1222 18.89 -24.88 33.44
C HIS A 1222 20.37 -24.50 33.39
N PRO A 1223 20.75 -23.56 32.49
CA PRO A 1223 22.09 -23.02 32.46
C PRO A 1223 22.39 -22.19 33.72
N ASN A 1224 23.63 -22.26 34.22
CA ASN A 1224 24.11 -21.36 35.27
C ASN A 1224 24.59 -20.01 34.69
N VAL A 1225 25.06 -19.09 35.55
CA VAL A 1225 25.53 -17.75 35.11
C VAL A 1225 26.67 -17.81 34.09
N ALA A 1226 27.60 -18.77 34.21
CA ALA A 1226 28.70 -18.94 33.25
C ALA A 1226 28.16 -19.34 31.85
N ALA A 1227 27.10 -20.13 31.82
CA ALA A 1227 26.42 -20.49 30.59
C ALA A 1227 25.62 -19.33 30.00
N PHE A 1228 24.96 -18.51 30.82
CA PHE A 1228 24.28 -17.29 30.36
C PHE A 1228 25.25 -16.28 29.74
N GLN A 1229 26.47 -16.14 30.29
CA GLN A 1229 27.55 -15.38 29.67
C GLN A 1229 27.93 -15.95 28.30
N ALA A 1230 28.06 -17.28 28.19
CA ALA A 1230 28.37 -17.93 26.92
C ALA A 1230 27.26 -17.74 25.88
N MET A 1231 25.99 -17.83 26.29
CA MET A 1231 24.83 -17.58 25.41
C MET A 1231 24.79 -16.14 24.91
N ALA A 1232 24.94 -15.16 25.81
CA ALA A 1232 24.99 -13.74 25.44
C ALA A 1232 26.18 -13.42 24.51
N ALA A 1233 27.32 -14.08 24.71
CA ALA A 1233 28.51 -13.95 23.84
C ALA A 1233 28.32 -14.61 22.46
N ALA A 1234 27.52 -15.66 22.38
CA ALA A 1234 27.25 -16.38 21.14
C ALA A 1234 26.14 -15.77 20.28
N PHE A 1235 25.30 -14.90 20.84
CA PHE A 1235 24.23 -14.25 20.08
C PHE A 1235 24.83 -13.36 18.96
N PRO A 1236 24.43 -13.53 17.69
CA PRO A 1236 24.92 -12.72 16.57
C PRO A 1236 24.33 -11.30 16.66
N LEU A 1237 25.15 -10.25 16.65
CA LEU A 1237 24.68 -8.84 16.73
C LEU A 1237 24.55 -8.16 15.36
N ASP A 1238 25.13 -8.78 14.34
CA ASP A 1238 25.02 -8.45 12.92
C ASP A 1238 23.59 -8.66 12.40
N VAL A 1239 22.77 -9.48 13.05
CA VAL A 1239 21.32 -9.59 12.76
C VAL A 1239 20.55 -8.28 12.96
N PHE A 1240 21.14 -7.29 13.64
CA PHE A 1240 20.56 -5.95 13.81
C PHE A 1240 21.12 -4.94 12.80
N GLU A 1241 22.03 -5.36 11.91
CA GLU A 1241 22.47 -4.51 10.81
C GLU A 1241 21.27 -4.17 9.91
N PRO A 1242 21.18 -2.93 9.40
CA PRO A 1242 20.13 -2.56 8.46
C PRO A 1242 20.14 -3.54 7.29
N PHE A 1243 19.07 -4.31 7.17
CA PHE A 1243 18.90 -5.29 6.11
C PHE A 1243 18.97 -4.57 4.75
N ASP A 1244 20.05 -4.80 3.99
CA ASP A 1244 20.12 -4.47 2.57
C ASP A 1244 19.51 -5.68 1.83
N PRO A 1245 18.28 -5.58 1.27
CA PRO A 1245 17.60 -6.71 0.63
C PRO A 1245 18.38 -7.30 -0.57
N VAL A 1246 19.45 -6.62 -1.01
CA VAL A 1246 20.32 -7.05 -2.10
C VAL A 1246 21.25 -8.20 -1.69
N GLU A 1247 21.61 -8.39 -0.42
CA GLU A 1247 22.65 -9.38 -0.03
C GLU A 1247 22.14 -10.78 0.33
N ALA A 1248 20.87 -10.95 0.73
CA ALA A 1248 20.33 -12.28 1.07
C ALA A 1248 20.02 -13.18 -0.16
N SER A 1249 20.21 -12.67 -1.37
CA SER A 1249 20.10 -13.43 -2.63
C SER A 1249 21.46 -13.88 -3.21
N ARG A 1250 22.55 -13.73 -2.44
CA ARG A 1250 23.90 -14.18 -2.81
C ARG A 1250 24.28 -15.55 -2.27
#